data_AF-A0A812NQZ0-F1
#
_entry.id   AF-A0A812NQZ0-F1
#
_cell.length_a   1.000
_cell.length_b   1.000
_cell.length_c   1.000
_cell.angle_alpha   90.00
_cell.angle_beta   90.00
_cell.angle_gamma   90.00
#
_symmetry.space_group_name_H-M   'P 1'
#
loop_
_entity.id
_entity.type
_entity.pdbx_description
1 polymer ?
#
loop_
_entity_poly.entity_id
_entity_poly.type
_entity_poly.pdbx_seq_one_letter_code
_entity_poly.pdbx_strand_id
1 'polypeptide(L)'
;MNWGLLGAFSAATILGAMFSSYVPFVVPNVYTRKTVRELLRADEIAISKEAAPTTAATSTTTTTTTSTSTTTTTKTSTSTTTTTTATPTTTPTTTTTTTMTTTTTTTTTTTTSTTTIATPQLLRKHAGLYLDKTRAPELSNALLLTAANYGYMDMLRNWECYAGKLGLDWLVVALDDQVYQELGPERSFLTVGERHGSYERYGSPGFKIVACNKLRSMLSVLVETQLDVVFSDGDSVFKSDPFLPSLSLGSMMRSGKYDMIYGRQIWPPGPRTDEHHQEPTKGNTGFYYVSGGRKPQIMQRMFNISIQWCDKRPNQDDQDNFWDALVVERKRKPKDKEFFACFRHCDSTQCAGVVGDAVFDYCDMNPWEYIDGSVAPRLALQEPYHMVSYHATWVLGKHNKQEKLKIVELWDPACTSKAFIGTATTTTTTTTTTTTTTTSTATATATANATATATGTAVTRTTATTTTTALSAPGFPSGGGLLNAEEDVEFAQPLSRDVTLDIPPVFKCNPFDHVLAINLEGPGGESRRKHILGELEKAGLRGRFKLWPAVNFLTDEGGLAEETQKKKHPKCPCDPKMSNSLSHRRIYETMLAEQWACATIFEDDATLAENFTPRVKSVIDSIPPFDVILWGHCPGGGKPRHGPKDQSSVPILRYGWPGSCLHAYTVSLQGALLMTQANMPVHTPADGAMDHKHWHDRTRLHGDRSGGRYGVVPASYWFATPQLSWQGADALEGGTL
;
A
#
# COMPACT_ATOMS: atom_id res chain seq x y z
N MET A 1 81.26 -33.08 -23.15
CA MET A 1 82.12 -32.49 -22.10
C MET A 1 81.23 -32.11 -20.93
N ASN A 2 81.45 -32.79 -19.79
CA ASN A 2 81.40 -32.36 -18.38
C ASN A 2 80.18 -31.55 -17.89
N TRP A 3 79.38 -32.04 -16.92
CA TRP A 3 79.69 -32.21 -15.47
C TRP A 3 80.05 -30.87 -14.77
N GLY A 4 79.51 -30.50 -13.61
CA GLY A 4 78.61 -31.22 -12.69
C GLY A 4 78.20 -30.39 -11.46
N LEU A 5 77.63 -31.06 -10.44
CA LEU A 5 77.09 -30.50 -9.18
C LEU A 5 78.16 -30.13 -8.10
N LEU A 6 77.66 -29.57 -6.97
CA LEU A 6 78.26 -29.43 -5.62
C LEU A 6 79.28 -28.27 -5.42
N GLY A 7 79.44 -27.66 -4.23
CA GLY A 7 78.80 -27.77 -2.90
C GLY A 7 79.11 -26.48 -2.09
N ALA A 8 78.33 -26.01 -1.11
CA ALA A 8 78.00 -26.54 0.23
C ALA A 8 79.06 -26.24 1.33
N PHE A 9 78.57 -25.92 2.55
CA PHE A 9 79.26 -25.60 3.82
C PHE A 9 79.97 -24.23 3.92
N SER A 10 80.08 -23.50 5.03
CA SER A 10 79.50 -23.38 6.40
C SER A 10 80.46 -22.38 7.13
N ALA A 11 80.22 -21.76 8.30
CA ALA A 11 79.31 -22.04 9.42
C ALA A 11 78.99 -20.78 10.25
N ALA A 12 78.12 -21.01 11.24
CA ALA A 12 78.04 -20.36 12.57
C ALA A 12 77.33 -19.00 12.74
N THR A 13 76.74 -18.66 13.91
CA THR A 13 76.12 -19.43 15.03
C THR A 13 75.37 -18.44 15.94
N ILE A 14 74.15 -18.76 16.42
CA ILE A 14 73.66 -18.68 17.83
C ILE A 14 72.17 -19.09 17.88
N LEU A 15 71.77 -19.79 18.97
CA LEU A 15 70.45 -20.39 19.25
C LEU A 15 69.39 -19.32 19.65
N GLY A 16 68.07 -19.54 19.73
CA GLY A 16 67.16 -20.71 19.62
C GLY A 16 65.73 -20.24 20.01
N ALA A 17 64.64 -21.01 20.04
CA ALA A 17 64.39 -22.42 19.77
C ALA A 17 62.88 -22.64 19.43
N MET A 18 62.58 -23.56 18.50
CA MET A 18 61.60 -24.68 18.58
C MET A 18 60.13 -24.46 19.08
N PHE A 19 59.08 -25.13 18.58
CA PHE A 19 58.80 -25.94 17.37
C PHE A 19 57.27 -26.20 17.31
N SER A 20 56.74 -26.61 16.15
CA SER A 20 55.56 -27.49 15.96
C SER A 20 54.18 -27.09 16.55
N SER A 21 53.17 -26.98 15.68
CA SER A 21 52.17 -28.05 15.45
C SER A 21 50.95 -27.55 14.66
N TYR A 22 50.58 -28.27 13.60
CA TYR A 22 49.36 -28.05 12.82
C TYR A 22 48.21 -28.89 13.43
N VAL A 23 47.12 -28.26 13.88
CA VAL A 23 45.89 -28.94 14.32
C VAL A 23 44.68 -28.09 13.87
N PRO A 24 43.61 -28.68 13.28
CA PRO A 24 42.46 -27.92 12.81
C PRO A 24 41.54 -27.50 13.97
N PHE A 25 41.06 -26.26 13.94
CA PHE A 25 40.09 -25.77 14.92
C PHE A 25 38.66 -26.22 14.55
N VAL A 26 38.20 -27.28 15.20
CA VAL A 26 36.77 -27.60 15.32
C VAL A 26 36.24 -26.89 16.56
N VAL A 27 35.27 -25.97 16.39
CA VAL A 27 34.53 -25.36 17.52
C VAL A 27 33.09 -25.87 17.50
N PRO A 28 32.64 -26.64 18.51
CA PRO A 28 31.23 -26.96 18.67
C PRO A 28 30.50 -25.81 19.36
N ASN A 29 29.54 -25.19 18.67
CA ASN A 29 28.66 -24.18 19.27
C ASN A 29 27.62 -24.85 20.20
N VAL A 30 27.96 -24.97 21.48
CA VAL A 30 27.03 -25.40 22.54
C VAL A 30 26.37 -24.16 23.16
N TYR A 31 25.18 -23.79 22.67
CA TYR A 31 24.36 -22.76 23.31
C TYR A 31 23.69 -23.33 24.58
N THR A 32 24.22 -22.96 25.74
CA THR A 32 23.59 -23.28 27.03
C THR A 32 22.43 -22.33 27.34
N ARG A 33 21.29 -22.91 27.70
CA ARG A 33 20.09 -22.17 28.14
C ARG A 33 20.35 -21.45 29.47
N LYS A 34 20.59 -20.13 29.46
CA LYS A 34 20.47 -19.34 30.72
C LYS A 34 19.98 -17.88 30.60
N THR A 35 20.02 -17.26 29.42
CA THR A 35 19.84 -15.79 29.30
C THR A 35 18.44 -15.35 28.85
N VAL A 36 17.39 -15.87 29.50
CA VAL A 36 15.98 -15.42 29.26
C VAL A 36 15.26 -15.01 30.56
N ARG A 37 15.82 -15.33 31.74
CA ARG A 37 15.16 -15.05 33.03
C ARG A 37 15.57 -13.75 33.71
N GLU A 38 16.63 -13.09 33.24
CA GLU A 38 17.14 -11.84 33.84
C GLU A 38 16.69 -10.57 33.07
N LEU A 39 16.27 -10.70 31.80
CA LEU A 39 15.76 -9.58 30.99
C LEU A 39 14.34 -9.11 31.38
N LEU A 40 13.64 -9.80 32.28
CA LEU A 40 12.29 -9.44 32.76
C LEU A 40 12.29 -8.72 34.13
N ARG A 41 13.42 -8.11 34.52
CA ARG A 41 13.58 -7.41 35.81
C ARG A 41 14.27 -6.04 35.71
N ALA A 42 14.51 -5.52 34.51
CA ALA A 42 15.31 -4.31 34.30
C ALA A 42 14.48 -3.02 34.05
N ASP A 43 13.15 -3.08 34.09
CA ASP A 43 12.26 -1.94 33.75
C ASP A 43 12.05 -0.92 34.89
N GLU A 44 12.72 -1.08 36.04
CA GLU A 44 12.77 -0.05 37.09
C GLU A 44 14.24 0.31 37.39
N ILE A 45 14.62 1.55 37.03
CA ILE A 45 15.67 2.45 37.59
C ILE A 45 16.43 3.22 36.47
N ALA A 46 16.05 4.51 36.31
CA ALA A 46 16.95 5.67 36.10
C ALA A 46 17.78 5.80 34.78
N ILE A 47 18.26 6.97 34.32
CA ILE A 47 18.01 8.42 34.60
C ILE A 47 18.54 9.24 33.39
N SER A 48 18.21 10.54 33.34
CA SER A 48 18.68 11.56 32.37
C SER A 48 20.20 11.77 32.24
N LYS A 49 20.68 12.24 31.06
CA LYS A 49 21.28 13.60 30.83
C LYS A 49 22.10 13.79 29.53
N GLU A 50 21.86 14.96 28.92
CA GLU A 50 22.73 15.88 28.13
C GLU A 50 24.05 15.44 27.44
N ALA A 51 23.98 15.48 26.10
CA ALA A 51 24.77 16.31 25.15
C ALA A 51 26.23 16.77 25.41
N ALA A 52 27.09 16.55 24.40
CA ALA A 52 28.01 17.55 23.80
C ALA A 52 28.46 17.11 22.38
N PRO A 53 28.78 18.03 21.44
CA PRO A 53 29.04 17.70 20.02
C PRO A 53 30.53 17.65 19.64
N THR A 54 30.86 16.92 18.56
CA THR A 54 32.23 16.86 17.98
C THR A 54 32.24 17.19 16.48
N THR A 55 33.39 17.71 16.04
CA THR A 55 33.62 18.55 14.86
C THR A 55 33.56 17.85 13.49
N ALA A 56 33.35 18.65 12.45
CA ALA A 56 33.32 18.23 11.04
C ALA A 56 34.67 17.77 10.48
N ALA A 57 34.62 16.90 9.47
CA ALA A 57 35.75 16.56 8.61
C ALA A 57 35.36 16.71 7.12
N THR A 58 36.01 17.65 6.45
CA THR A 58 35.86 17.89 4.99
C THR A 58 36.55 16.79 4.20
N SER A 59 35.89 16.22 3.19
CA SER A 59 36.51 15.29 2.24
C SER A 59 36.21 15.69 0.79
N THR A 60 37.29 15.87 0.03
CA THR A 60 37.28 16.30 -1.38
C THR A 60 37.20 15.08 -2.28
N THR A 61 36.28 15.06 -3.25
CA THR A 61 36.16 13.93 -4.20
C THR A 61 36.50 14.37 -5.62
N THR A 62 37.61 13.87 -6.15
CA THR A 62 38.03 14.05 -7.54
C THR A 62 37.13 13.24 -8.48
N THR A 63 36.64 13.86 -9.55
CA THR A 63 35.81 13.19 -10.56
C THR A 63 36.66 12.74 -11.75
N THR A 64 36.66 11.45 -12.07
CA THR A 64 37.30 10.90 -13.28
C THR A 64 36.24 10.26 -14.18
N THR A 65 35.91 10.93 -15.27
CA THR A 65 35.00 10.43 -16.31
C THR A 65 35.78 9.64 -17.36
N THR A 66 35.50 8.33 -17.48
CA THR A 66 35.96 7.51 -18.59
C THR A 66 34.74 6.95 -19.33
N SER A 67 34.54 7.40 -20.57
CA SER A 67 33.46 6.96 -21.45
C SER A 67 33.99 5.98 -22.49
N THR A 68 33.48 4.75 -22.49
CA THR A 68 33.80 3.73 -23.50
C THR A 68 32.51 3.22 -24.12
N SER A 69 32.28 3.59 -25.39
CA SER A 69 31.18 3.07 -26.20
C SER A 69 31.59 1.76 -26.87
N THR A 70 30.80 0.70 -26.69
CA THR A 70 31.04 -0.59 -27.36
C THR A 70 29.80 -1.00 -28.17
N THR A 71 29.89 -0.89 -29.48
CA THR A 71 28.85 -1.31 -30.43
C THR A 71 28.95 -2.81 -30.67
N THR A 72 27.89 -3.57 -30.36
CA THR A 72 27.84 -5.03 -30.61
C THR A 72 26.73 -5.35 -31.61
N THR A 73 27.10 -5.94 -32.74
CA THR A 73 26.20 -6.34 -33.81
C THR A 73 25.82 -7.81 -33.67
N THR A 74 24.53 -8.12 -33.46
CA THR A 74 24.05 -9.51 -33.35
C THR A 74 23.41 -9.98 -34.66
N LYS A 75 23.95 -11.05 -35.25
CA LYS A 75 23.31 -11.77 -36.37
C LYS A 75 22.39 -12.86 -35.81
N THR A 76 21.13 -12.85 -36.24
CA THR A 76 20.17 -13.94 -35.98
C THR A 76 20.31 -15.02 -37.04
N SER A 77 20.48 -16.28 -36.61
CA SER A 77 20.39 -17.45 -37.47
C SER A 77 19.40 -18.45 -36.88
N THR A 78 18.25 -18.60 -37.54
CA THR A 78 17.17 -19.51 -37.14
C THR A 78 17.41 -20.88 -37.75
N SER A 79 17.44 -21.93 -36.91
CA SER A 79 17.44 -23.32 -37.36
C SER A 79 16.22 -24.03 -36.79
N THR A 80 15.39 -24.60 -37.65
CA THR A 80 14.16 -25.31 -37.29
C THR A 80 14.39 -26.80 -37.45
N THR A 81 14.32 -27.56 -36.35
CA THR A 81 14.44 -29.02 -36.38
C THR A 81 13.09 -29.65 -36.05
N THR A 82 12.48 -30.31 -37.04
CA THR A 82 11.20 -31.02 -36.88
C THR A 82 11.48 -32.49 -36.53
N THR A 83 10.92 -32.98 -35.42
CA THR A 83 11.03 -34.39 -35.00
C THR A 83 9.67 -35.07 -35.10
N THR A 84 9.58 -36.10 -35.94
CA THR A 84 8.37 -36.91 -36.13
C THR A 84 8.35 -38.09 -35.16
N THR A 85 7.26 -38.25 -34.39
CA THR A 85 7.07 -39.39 -33.47
C THR A 85 6.03 -40.35 -34.06
N ALA A 86 6.35 -41.64 -34.12
CA ALA A 86 5.47 -42.68 -34.67
C ALA A 86 4.48 -43.24 -33.64
N THR A 87 3.27 -43.55 -34.10
CA THR A 87 2.18 -44.11 -33.29
C THR A 87 2.20 -45.65 -33.34
N PRO A 88 2.08 -46.37 -32.20
CA PRO A 88 1.96 -47.83 -32.20
C PRO A 88 0.50 -48.31 -32.35
N THR A 89 0.32 -49.35 -33.17
CA THR A 89 -0.96 -50.04 -33.43
C THR A 89 -1.35 -50.95 -32.26
N THR A 90 -2.65 -51.04 -31.93
CA THR A 90 -3.20 -52.01 -30.96
C THR A 90 -4.13 -53.02 -31.64
N THR A 91 -4.01 -54.29 -31.23
CA THR A 91 -4.78 -55.44 -31.73
C THR A 91 -5.99 -55.71 -30.81
N PRO A 92 -7.18 -56.06 -31.33
CA PRO A 92 -8.33 -56.39 -30.50
C PRO A 92 -8.26 -57.83 -29.96
N THR A 93 -8.43 -57.99 -28.64
CA THR A 93 -8.59 -59.30 -28.00
C THR A 93 -10.06 -59.52 -27.65
N THR A 94 -10.68 -60.55 -28.23
CA THR A 94 -12.06 -60.95 -27.95
C THR A 94 -12.18 -61.59 -26.57
N THR A 95 -13.05 -61.06 -25.71
CA THR A 95 -13.35 -61.65 -24.39
C THR A 95 -14.76 -62.22 -24.37
N THR A 96 -14.90 -63.51 -24.04
CA THR A 96 -16.18 -64.21 -23.96
C THR A 96 -16.95 -63.83 -22.69
N THR A 97 -18.19 -63.39 -22.83
CA THR A 97 -19.06 -63.03 -21.70
C THR A 97 -19.86 -64.23 -21.21
N THR A 98 -19.69 -64.62 -19.94
CA THR A 98 -20.56 -65.61 -19.27
C THR A 98 -21.58 -64.89 -18.40
N THR A 99 -22.86 -64.98 -18.77
CA THR A 99 -23.96 -64.35 -18.04
C THR A 99 -24.30 -65.14 -16.76
N MET A 100 -24.13 -64.52 -15.60
CA MET A 100 -24.78 -64.96 -14.36
C MET A 100 -25.81 -63.91 -13.91
N THR A 101 -27.05 -64.34 -13.75
CA THR A 101 -28.18 -63.47 -13.37
C THR A 101 -28.18 -63.26 -11.86
N THR A 102 -27.60 -62.14 -11.40
CA THR A 102 -27.68 -61.72 -10.00
C THR A 102 -28.82 -60.71 -9.82
N THR A 103 -29.77 -61.02 -8.95
CA THR A 103 -30.90 -60.13 -8.63
C THR A 103 -30.44 -58.99 -7.73
N THR A 104 -30.02 -57.87 -8.32
CA THR A 104 -29.55 -56.70 -7.59
C THR A 104 -30.73 -55.83 -7.14
N THR A 105 -30.96 -55.73 -5.83
CA THR A 105 -31.90 -54.76 -5.24
C THR A 105 -31.41 -53.35 -5.48
N THR A 106 -32.07 -52.60 -6.37
CA THR A 106 -31.68 -51.23 -6.72
C THR A 106 -32.10 -50.23 -5.66
N THR A 107 -31.24 -50.01 -4.66
CA THR A 107 -31.35 -48.85 -3.77
C THR A 107 -30.84 -47.62 -4.52
N THR A 108 -31.76 -46.76 -4.98
CA THR A 108 -31.42 -45.50 -5.66
C THR A 108 -30.88 -44.48 -4.66
N THR A 109 -29.63 -44.64 -4.25
CA THR A 109 -28.90 -43.61 -3.51
C THR A 109 -28.66 -42.44 -4.45
N THR A 110 -29.34 -41.31 -4.23
CA THR A 110 -29.09 -40.06 -4.96
C THR A 110 -27.73 -39.50 -4.54
N THR A 111 -26.67 -40.00 -5.15
CA THR A 111 -25.31 -39.52 -4.93
C THR A 111 -25.18 -38.14 -5.58
N THR A 112 -25.41 -37.08 -4.80
CA THR A 112 -25.13 -35.71 -5.23
C THR A 112 -23.65 -35.59 -5.53
N SER A 113 -23.28 -35.69 -6.80
CA SER A 113 -21.89 -35.55 -7.25
C SER A 113 -21.46 -34.09 -7.08
N THR A 114 -20.85 -33.79 -5.94
CA THR A 114 -20.15 -32.53 -5.73
C THR A 114 -19.02 -32.42 -6.74
N THR A 115 -19.23 -31.60 -7.77
CA THR A 115 -18.21 -31.28 -8.77
C THR A 115 -17.04 -30.60 -8.07
N THR A 116 -15.96 -31.33 -7.83
CA THR A 116 -14.73 -30.77 -7.28
C THR A 116 -14.21 -29.68 -8.21
N ILE A 117 -14.28 -28.41 -7.79
CA ILE A 117 -13.67 -27.30 -8.51
C ILE A 117 -12.17 -27.56 -8.59
N ALA A 118 -11.58 -27.45 -9.78
CA ALA A 118 -10.16 -27.62 -9.95
C ALA A 118 -9.42 -26.46 -9.24
N THR A 119 -8.38 -26.76 -8.46
CA THR A 119 -7.62 -25.76 -7.68
C THR A 119 -7.25 -24.49 -8.48
N PRO A 120 -6.78 -24.57 -9.75
CA PRO A 120 -6.47 -23.38 -10.55
C PRO A 120 -7.68 -22.49 -10.91
N GLN A 121 -8.90 -23.02 -10.85
CA GLN A 121 -10.15 -22.26 -11.04
C GLN A 121 -10.55 -21.56 -9.74
N LEU A 122 -10.44 -22.25 -8.60
CA LEU A 122 -10.65 -21.68 -7.27
C LEU A 122 -9.69 -20.51 -7.01
N LEU A 123 -8.40 -20.72 -7.24
CA LEU A 123 -7.37 -19.68 -7.05
C LEU A 123 -7.65 -18.43 -7.92
N ARG A 124 -8.07 -18.61 -9.18
CA ARG A 124 -8.44 -17.50 -10.07
C ARG A 124 -9.76 -16.82 -9.69
N LYS A 125 -10.73 -17.54 -9.12
CA LYS A 125 -11.98 -16.97 -8.60
C LYS A 125 -11.72 -15.98 -7.45
N HIS A 126 -10.71 -16.24 -6.62
CA HIS A 126 -10.33 -15.39 -5.49
C HIS A 126 -9.21 -14.38 -5.81
N ALA A 127 -8.73 -14.30 -7.05
CA ALA A 127 -7.81 -13.24 -7.47
C ALA A 127 -8.43 -11.85 -7.26
N GLY A 128 -7.61 -10.87 -6.90
CA GLY A 128 -8.03 -9.56 -6.37
C GLY A 128 -8.19 -9.61 -4.84
N LEU A 129 -7.45 -8.78 -4.12
CA LEU A 129 -7.30 -8.85 -2.65
C LEU A 129 -8.55 -8.52 -1.82
N TYR A 130 -9.63 -8.06 -2.46
CA TYR A 130 -10.87 -7.60 -1.82
C TYR A 130 -12.07 -8.43 -2.28
N LEU A 131 -13.12 -8.46 -1.46
CA LEU A 131 -14.41 -9.07 -1.83
C LEU A 131 -15.06 -8.26 -2.97
N ASP A 132 -15.02 -6.94 -2.86
CA ASP A 132 -15.28 -6.04 -3.99
C ASP A 132 -14.04 -5.94 -4.87
N LYS A 133 -14.04 -6.70 -5.96
CA LYS A 133 -12.97 -6.72 -6.96
C LYS A 133 -12.76 -5.38 -7.67
N THR A 134 -13.68 -4.42 -7.53
CA THR A 134 -13.57 -3.07 -8.11
C THR A 134 -12.86 -2.06 -7.19
N ARG A 135 -12.61 -2.40 -5.91
CA ARG A 135 -11.93 -1.52 -4.94
C ARG A 135 -10.45 -1.25 -5.26
N ALA A 136 -9.77 -2.20 -5.90
CA ALA A 136 -8.37 -2.08 -6.32
C ALA A 136 -8.12 -2.91 -7.60
N PRO A 137 -8.64 -2.48 -8.77
CA PRO A 137 -8.51 -3.22 -10.03
C PRO A 137 -7.04 -3.41 -10.46
N GLU A 138 -6.15 -2.51 -10.04
CA GLU A 138 -4.69 -2.60 -10.21
C GLU A 138 -4.05 -3.77 -9.46
N LEU A 139 -4.75 -4.35 -8.46
CA LEU A 139 -4.33 -5.54 -7.71
C LEU A 139 -5.18 -6.79 -8.06
N SER A 140 -5.92 -6.76 -9.17
CA SER A 140 -6.78 -7.88 -9.61
C SER A 140 -6.05 -9.20 -9.91
N ASN A 141 -4.73 -9.16 -10.15
CA ASN A 141 -3.88 -10.35 -10.33
C ASN A 141 -3.30 -10.91 -9.01
N ALA A 142 -3.52 -10.23 -7.87
CA ALA A 142 -2.95 -10.61 -6.59
C ALA A 142 -3.95 -11.44 -5.75
N LEU A 143 -3.49 -12.53 -5.16
CA LEU A 143 -4.25 -13.43 -4.30
C LEU A 143 -3.73 -13.37 -2.86
N LEU A 144 -4.62 -13.15 -1.89
CA LEU A 144 -4.27 -13.25 -0.47
C LEU A 144 -4.42 -14.70 0.01
N LEU A 145 -3.34 -15.25 0.55
CA LEU A 145 -3.28 -16.60 1.10
C LEU A 145 -2.89 -16.57 2.57
N THR A 146 -3.46 -17.50 3.33
CA THR A 146 -2.95 -17.90 4.65
C THR A 146 -2.81 -19.42 4.72
N ALA A 147 -2.13 -19.94 5.74
CA ALA A 147 -1.98 -21.37 5.97
C ALA A 147 -2.30 -21.71 7.43
N ALA A 148 -3.09 -22.77 7.63
CA ALA A 148 -3.47 -23.24 8.96
C ALA A 148 -3.55 -24.76 9.02
N ASN A 149 -3.21 -25.29 10.19
CA ASN A 149 -3.56 -26.64 10.60
C ASN A 149 -4.57 -26.57 11.76
N TYR A 150 -5.25 -27.68 12.05
CA TYR A 150 -6.40 -27.70 12.95
C TYR A 150 -6.01 -27.33 14.40
N GLY A 151 -4.76 -27.59 14.80
CA GLY A 151 -4.19 -27.13 16.07
C GLY A 151 -4.17 -25.60 16.24
N TYR A 152 -4.24 -24.84 15.16
CA TYR A 152 -4.26 -23.37 15.11
C TYR A 152 -5.57 -22.77 14.55
N MET A 153 -6.65 -23.56 14.46
CA MET A 153 -7.92 -23.13 13.86
C MET A 153 -8.58 -21.91 14.52
N ASP A 154 -8.37 -21.73 15.82
CA ASP A 154 -8.79 -20.54 16.58
C ASP A 154 -7.98 -19.29 16.21
N MET A 155 -6.69 -19.42 15.88
CA MET A 155 -5.90 -18.32 15.34
C MET A 155 -6.32 -17.97 13.92
N LEU A 156 -6.55 -18.98 13.06
CA LEU A 156 -7.07 -18.76 11.71
C LEU A 156 -8.38 -17.96 11.77
N ARG A 157 -9.37 -18.39 12.56
CA ARG A 157 -10.66 -17.67 12.66
C ARG A 157 -10.51 -16.23 13.13
N ASN A 158 -9.60 -15.97 14.08
CA ASN A 158 -9.31 -14.60 14.49
C ASN A 158 -8.75 -13.79 13.32
N TRP A 159 -7.76 -14.32 12.59
CA TRP A 159 -7.21 -13.69 11.38
C TRP A 159 -8.29 -13.44 10.31
N GLU A 160 -9.09 -14.45 9.98
CA GLU A 160 -10.20 -14.38 9.00
C GLU A 160 -11.23 -13.31 9.38
N CYS A 161 -11.49 -13.12 10.66
CA CYS A 161 -12.42 -12.12 11.15
C CYS A 161 -11.90 -10.70 10.96
N TYR A 162 -10.63 -10.43 11.25
CA TYR A 162 -10.04 -9.12 10.99
C TYR A 162 -9.88 -8.85 9.48
N ALA A 163 -9.48 -9.87 8.69
CA ALA A 163 -9.47 -9.76 7.23
C ALA A 163 -10.87 -9.48 6.65
N GLY A 164 -11.91 -10.15 7.17
CA GLY A 164 -13.30 -9.92 6.82
C GLY A 164 -13.82 -8.53 7.19
N LYS A 165 -13.48 -8.02 8.39
CA LYS A 165 -13.79 -6.64 8.82
C LYS A 165 -13.22 -5.58 7.86
N LEU A 166 -12.08 -5.86 7.21
CA LEU A 166 -11.44 -4.99 6.22
C LEU A 166 -11.98 -5.14 4.78
N GLY A 167 -12.86 -6.12 4.55
CA GLY A 167 -13.42 -6.44 3.23
C GLY A 167 -12.46 -7.19 2.30
N LEU A 168 -11.43 -7.85 2.86
CA LEU A 168 -10.46 -8.63 2.09
C LEU A 168 -11.06 -9.96 1.60
N ASP A 169 -10.55 -10.47 0.49
CA ASP A 169 -10.84 -11.81 0.00
C ASP A 169 -9.58 -12.68 0.04
N TRP A 170 -9.69 -13.94 0.47
CA TRP A 170 -8.55 -14.81 0.75
C TRP A 170 -8.86 -16.29 0.48
N LEU A 171 -7.82 -17.11 0.42
CA LEU A 171 -7.93 -18.58 0.48
C LEU A 171 -6.99 -19.16 1.54
N VAL A 172 -7.38 -20.30 2.09
CA VAL A 172 -6.61 -21.01 3.12
C VAL A 172 -5.92 -22.25 2.53
N VAL A 173 -4.60 -22.31 2.68
CA VAL A 173 -3.83 -23.55 2.52
C VAL A 173 -4.13 -24.43 3.73
N ALA A 174 -4.98 -25.43 3.54
CA ALA A 174 -5.32 -26.41 4.56
C ALA A 174 -4.14 -27.40 4.71
N LEU A 175 -3.41 -27.28 5.81
CA LEU A 175 -2.24 -28.11 6.11
C LEU A 175 -2.62 -29.54 6.59
N ASP A 176 -3.91 -29.79 6.79
CA ASP A 176 -4.50 -31.09 7.09
C ASP A 176 -5.95 -31.18 6.60
N ASP A 177 -6.49 -32.40 6.64
CA ASP A 177 -7.84 -32.70 6.14
C ASP A 177 -8.97 -32.14 7.03
N GLN A 178 -8.73 -31.86 8.33
CA GLN A 178 -9.75 -31.32 9.23
C GLN A 178 -10.00 -29.84 8.94
N VAL A 179 -8.95 -29.06 8.66
CA VAL A 179 -9.10 -27.67 8.19
C VAL A 179 -9.84 -27.64 6.85
N TYR A 180 -9.48 -28.50 5.90
CA TYR A 180 -10.15 -28.58 4.60
C TYR A 180 -11.63 -28.98 4.71
N GLN A 181 -11.95 -29.94 5.58
CA GLN A 181 -13.33 -30.35 5.85
C GLN A 181 -14.15 -29.25 6.54
N GLU A 182 -13.54 -28.47 7.43
CA GLU A 182 -14.25 -27.43 8.20
C GLU A 182 -14.45 -26.12 7.41
N LEU A 183 -13.55 -25.78 6.49
CA LEU A 183 -13.67 -24.60 5.61
C LEU A 183 -14.35 -24.90 4.26
N GLY A 184 -14.25 -26.15 3.80
CA GLY A 184 -14.77 -26.59 2.51
C GLY A 184 -13.92 -26.17 1.30
N PRO A 185 -14.25 -26.71 0.11
CA PRO A 185 -13.50 -26.51 -1.14
C PRO A 185 -13.62 -25.09 -1.72
N GLU A 186 -14.54 -24.27 -1.21
CA GLU A 186 -14.75 -22.89 -1.68
C GLU A 186 -13.89 -21.86 -0.94
N ARG A 187 -13.32 -22.22 0.22
CA ARG A 187 -12.46 -21.32 1.02
C ARG A 187 -11.06 -21.87 1.28
N SER A 188 -10.82 -23.14 0.93
CA SER A 188 -9.54 -23.80 1.17
C SER A 188 -9.14 -24.79 0.09
N PHE A 189 -7.84 -25.06 0.01
CA PHE A 189 -7.29 -26.16 -0.77
C PHE A 189 -6.22 -26.89 0.05
N LEU A 190 -6.07 -28.20 -0.18
CA LEU A 190 -5.12 -29.03 0.55
C LEU A 190 -3.67 -28.68 0.19
N THR A 191 -2.81 -28.67 1.21
CA THR A 191 -1.38 -28.42 1.06
C THR A 191 -0.68 -29.43 0.14
N VAL A 192 0.37 -28.97 -0.54
CA VAL A 192 1.32 -29.85 -1.24
C VAL A 192 2.37 -30.34 -0.24
N GLY A 193 2.38 -31.65 0.05
CA GLY A 193 3.32 -32.29 0.96
C GLY A 193 2.64 -33.19 2.01
N GLU A 194 3.33 -33.44 3.12
CA GLU A 194 2.85 -34.27 4.22
C GLU A 194 1.83 -33.51 5.09
N ARG A 195 0.61 -34.04 5.24
CA ARG A 195 -0.46 -33.41 6.03
C ARG A 195 -0.21 -33.57 7.53
N HIS A 196 -0.33 -32.49 8.31
CA HIS A 196 0.06 -32.48 9.72
C HIS A 196 -0.89 -31.64 10.59
N GLY A 197 -1.92 -32.28 11.18
CA GLY A 197 -3.01 -31.58 11.86
C GLY A 197 -2.82 -31.23 13.34
N SER A 198 -1.84 -31.83 14.03
CA SER A 198 -1.55 -31.54 15.44
C SER A 198 -1.02 -30.12 15.65
N TYR A 199 -1.27 -29.56 16.84
CA TYR A 199 -0.60 -28.34 17.27
C TYR A 199 0.92 -28.58 17.40
N GLU A 200 1.69 -27.91 16.54
CA GLU A 200 3.14 -28.02 16.52
C GLU A 200 3.82 -26.80 17.14
N ARG A 201 4.78 -27.05 18.04
CA ARG A 201 5.56 -26.00 18.70
C ARG A 201 6.67 -25.52 17.76
N TYR A 202 6.97 -24.23 17.77
CA TYR A 202 8.12 -23.67 17.03
C TYR A 202 9.39 -24.51 17.24
N GLY A 203 10.04 -24.88 16.13
CA GLY A 203 11.24 -25.71 16.12
C GLY A 203 11.02 -27.22 16.29
N SER A 204 9.78 -27.72 16.46
CA SER A 204 9.48 -29.17 16.40
C SER A 204 9.70 -29.72 14.98
N PRO A 205 9.86 -31.05 14.81
CA PRO A 205 9.87 -31.67 13.49
C PRO A 205 8.59 -31.39 12.69
N GLY A 206 7.42 -31.51 13.31
CA GLY A 206 6.13 -31.23 12.66
C GLY A 206 5.98 -29.77 12.24
N PHE A 207 6.46 -28.82 13.04
CA PHE A 207 6.48 -27.40 12.67
C PHE A 207 7.28 -27.16 11.39
N LYS A 208 8.39 -27.86 11.19
CA LYS A 208 9.26 -27.72 10.00
C LYS A 208 8.63 -28.34 8.76
N ILE A 209 7.92 -29.46 8.91
CA ILE A 209 7.09 -30.05 7.85
C ILE A 209 6.01 -29.04 7.42
N VAL A 210 5.25 -28.51 8.37
CA VAL A 210 4.22 -27.47 8.16
C VAL A 210 4.80 -26.22 7.48
N ALA A 211 5.92 -25.71 7.98
CA ALA A 211 6.63 -24.56 7.44
C ALA A 211 7.02 -24.77 5.97
N CYS A 212 7.74 -25.85 5.67
CA CYS A 212 8.18 -26.17 4.31
C CYS A 212 7.03 -26.47 3.34
N ASN A 213 5.89 -26.97 3.84
CA ASN A 213 4.68 -27.16 3.06
C ASN A 213 4.02 -25.85 2.60
N LYS A 214 4.20 -24.73 3.33
CA LYS A 214 3.82 -23.39 2.83
C LYS A 214 4.54 -23.12 1.51
N LEU A 215 5.88 -23.27 1.49
CA LEU A 215 6.70 -23.02 0.30
C LEU A 215 6.31 -23.94 -0.88
N ARG A 216 6.06 -25.23 -0.62
CA ARG A 216 5.58 -26.19 -1.64
C ARG A 216 4.22 -25.77 -2.23
N SER A 217 3.30 -25.34 -1.39
CA SER A 217 1.97 -24.89 -1.82
C SER A 217 2.03 -23.57 -2.57
N MET A 218 2.87 -22.62 -2.16
CA MET A 218 3.10 -21.39 -2.92
C MET A 218 3.70 -21.67 -4.30
N LEU A 219 4.65 -22.60 -4.42
CA LEU A 219 5.19 -22.98 -5.73
C LEU A 219 4.10 -23.55 -6.65
N SER A 220 3.22 -24.41 -6.15
CA SER A 220 2.06 -24.92 -6.91
C SER A 220 1.16 -23.77 -7.40
N VAL A 221 0.77 -22.84 -6.52
CA VAL A 221 -0.03 -21.65 -6.90
C VAL A 221 0.68 -20.84 -8.00
N LEU A 222 1.96 -20.52 -7.82
CA LEU A 222 2.75 -19.73 -8.78
C LEU A 222 2.92 -20.43 -10.14
N VAL A 223 3.03 -21.76 -10.17
CA VAL A 223 3.15 -22.57 -11.40
C VAL A 223 1.81 -22.70 -12.13
N GLU A 224 0.73 -23.01 -11.40
CA GLU A 224 -0.58 -23.33 -11.97
C GLU A 224 -1.39 -22.10 -12.41
N THR A 225 -1.13 -20.95 -11.79
CA THR A 225 -1.96 -19.75 -11.96
C THR A 225 -1.23 -18.55 -12.54
N GLN A 226 0.06 -18.37 -12.26
CA GLN A 226 0.82 -17.14 -12.50
C GLN A 226 0.21 -15.89 -11.84
N LEU A 227 -0.63 -16.07 -10.80
CA LEU A 227 -1.10 -14.98 -9.96
C LEU A 227 0.05 -14.47 -9.09
N ASP A 228 0.01 -13.18 -8.77
CA ASP A 228 0.83 -12.65 -7.68
C ASP A 228 0.21 -13.09 -6.34
N VAL A 229 1.03 -13.32 -5.31
CA VAL A 229 0.58 -13.88 -4.04
C VAL A 229 1.03 -13.00 -2.89
N VAL A 230 0.08 -12.59 -2.04
CA VAL A 230 0.36 -12.12 -0.68
C VAL A 230 0.13 -13.30 0.25
N PHE A 231 1.12 -13.67 1.05
CA PHE A 231 1.02 -14.73 2.05
C PHE A 231 1.12 -14.13 3.45
N SER A 232 0.18 -14.46 4.34
CA SER A 232 0.17 -14.05 5.76
C SER A 232 -0.13 -15.24 6.66
N ASP A 233 0.69 -15.46 7.70
CA ASP A 233 0.46 -16.49 8.72
C ASP A 233 -0.76 -16.14 9.58
N GLY A 234 -1.48 -17.15 10.09
CA GLY A 234 -2.68 -16.96 10.93
C GLY A 234 -2.43 -16.26 12.28
N ASP A 235 -1.18 -15.92 12.61
CA ASP A 235 -0.81 -15.05 13.74
C ASP A 235 -0.19 -13.70 13.33
N SER A 236 -0.29 -13.34 12.04
CA SER A 236 0.00 -12.02 11.47
C SER A 236 -1.32 -11.30 11.18
N VAL A 237 -1.91 -10.71 12.22
CA VAL A 237 -3.26 -10.13 12.15
C VAL A 237 -3.21 -8.67 11.70
N PHE A 238 -4.12 -8.28 10.82
CA PHE A 238 -4.24 -6.92 10.29
C PHE A 238 -5.11 -6.04 11.21
N LYS A 239 -4.60 -4.86 11.57
CA LYS A 239 -5.36 -3.80 12.26
C LYS A 239 -6.08 -2.89 11.27
N SER A 240 -5.42 -2.56 10.17
CA SER A 240 -5.92 -1.76 9.06
C SER A 240 -5.63 -2.45 7.72
N ASP A 241 -6.17 -1.94 6.62
CA ASP A 241 -5.98 -2.51 5.28
C ASP A 241 -4.50 -2.37 4.84
N PRO A 242 -3.73 -3.49 4.77
CA PRO A 242 -2.30 -3.45 4.48
C PRO A 242 -2.00 -3.12 3.01
N PHE A 243 -3.02 -3.07 2.15
CA PHE A 243 -2.90 -2.82 0.72
C PHE A 243 -3.27 -1.38 0.36
N LEU A 244 -3.44 -0.49 1.34
CA LEU A 244 -3.56 0.94 1.06
C LEU A 244 -2.28 1.47 0.38
N PRO A 245 -2.40 2.29 -0.68
CA PRO A 245 -1.26 2.81 -1.44
C PRO A 245 -0.39 3.83 -0.68
N SER A 246 -0.85 4.33 0.47
CA SER A 246 -0.07 5.14 1.41
C SER A 246 0.81 4.29 2.35
N LEU A 247 0.70 2.95 2.33
CA LEU A 247 1.44 2.02 3.20
C LEU A 247 2.46 1.21 2.41
N SER A 248 3.42 0.58 3.12
CA SER A 248 4.61 -0.03 2.48
C SER A 248 4.25 -1.05 1.42
N LEU A 249 3.39 -2.01 1.78
CA LEU A 249 3.08 -3.14 0.94
C LEU A 249 2.22 -2.70 -0.25
N GLY A 250 1.17 -1.92 0.01
CA GLY A 250 0.29 -1.39 -1.02
C GLY A 250 0.99 -0.49 -2.04
N SER A 251 1.90 0.39 -1.61
CA SER A 251 2.72 1.21 -2.51
C SER A 251 3.68 0.36 -3.33
N MET A 252 4.47 -0.50 -2.67
CA MET A 252 5.47 -1.33 -3.34
C MET A 252 4.86 -2.34 -4.32
N MET A 253 3.68 -2.91 -4.03
CA MET A 253 2.95 -3.78 -4.96
C MET A 253 2.53 -3.01 -6.22
N ARG A 254 1.92 -1.83 -6.07
CA ARG A 254 1.47 -0.98 -7.20
C ARG A 254 2.59 -0.42 -8.03
N SER A 255 3.77 -0.21 -7.44
CA SER A 255 4.97 0.23 -8.18
C SER A 255 5.36 -0.71 -9.32
N GLY A 256 4.93 -1.99 -9.27
CA GLY A 256 5.31 -3.01 -10.24
C GLY A 256 6.81 -3.32 -10.28
N LYS A 257 7.58 -2.85 -9.28
CA LYS A 257 9.05 -2.89 -9.28
C LYS A 257 9.62 -4.18 -8.69
N TYR A 258 9.00 -4.69 -7.63
CA TYR A 258 9.56 -5.77 -6.83
C TYR A 258 8.94 -7.13 -7.20
N ASP A 259 9.79 -8.15 -7.31
CA ASP A 259 9.42 -9.55 -7.48
C ASP A 259 9.07 -10.18 -6.11
N MET A 260 9.64 -9.66 -5.02
CA MET A 260 9.31 -10.05 -3.64
C MET A 260 9.31 -8.84 -2.69
N ILE A 261 8.32 -8.74 -1.81
CA ILE A 261 8.25 -7.77 -0.72
C ILE A 261 8.06 -8.55 0.58
N TYR A 262 8.78 -8.26 1.66
CA TYR A 262 8.82 -9.16 2.82
C TYR A 262 8.94 -8.42 4.16
N GLY A 263 8.40 -9.01 5.24
CA GLY A 263 8.58 -8.46 6.59
C GLY A 263 10.04 -8.58 7.03
N ARG A 264 10.64 -7.52 7.58
CA ARG A 264 12.00 -7.60 8.13
C ARG A 264 12.02 -8.55 9.34
N GLN A 265 13.07 -9.36 9.50
CA GLN A 265 13.30 -10.04 10.77
C GLN A 265 13.96 -9.05 11.74
N ILE A 266 13.24 -8.64 12.77
CA ILE A 266 13.69 -7.63 13.73
C ILE A 266 14.13 -8.35 15.01
N TRP A 267 15.16 -7.82 15.67
CA TRP A 267 15.63 -8.33 16.97
C TRP A 267 15.06 -7.47 18.11
N PRO A 268 14.66 -8.06 19.25
CA PRO A 268 14.17 -7.29 20.39
C PRO A 268 15.17 -6.20 20.83
N PRO A 269 14.70 -5.00 21.22
CA PRO A 269 13.31 -4.66 21.58
C PRO A 269 12.45 -4.13 20.41
N GLY A 270 12.95 -4.09 19.18
CA GLY A 270 12.28 -3.48 18.03
C GLY A 270 13.26 -2.91 16.99
N PRO A 271 12.75 -2.34 15.88
CA PRO A 271 13.57 -1.87 14.77
C PRO A 271 14.39 -0.63 15.15
N ARG A 272 15.62 -0.56 14.63
CA ARG A 272 16.47 0.64 14.74
C ARG A 272 16.22 1.57 13.56
N THR A 273 16.34 2.87 13.79
CA THR A 273 16.03 3.91 12.80
C THR A 273 16.89 3.86 11.54
N ASP A 274 18.07 3.23 11.60
CA ASP A 274 18.97 3.06 10.47
C ASP A 274 18.78 1.74 9.70
N GLU A 275 18.07 0.75 10.25
CA GLU A 275 17.99 -0.62 9.70
C GLU A 275 17.14 -0.72 8.43
N HIS A 276 16.07 0.07 8.29
CA HIS A 276 15.13 -0.03 7.16
C HIS A 276 15.83 0.23 5.81
N HIS A 277 15.53 -0.61 4.81
CA HIS A 277 16.21 -0.69 3.50
C HIS A 277 17.69 -1.14 3.50
N GLN A 278 18.33 -1.35 4.65
CA GLN A 278 19.58 -2.12 4.68
C GLN A 278 19.25 -3.59 4.40
N GLU A 279 19.93 -4.22 3.43
CA GLU A 279 19.72 -5.63 3.09
C GLU A 279 19.99 -6.53 4.32
N PRO A 280 18.96 -7.17 4.90
CA PRO A 280 19.13 -7.95 6.12
C PRO A 280 19.75 -9.31 5.79
N THR A 281 20.36 -9.94 6.80
CA THR A 281 20.86 -11.32 6.67
C THR A 281 19.73 -12.30 6.37
N LYS A 282 18.56 -12.10 7.00
CA LYS A 282 17.32 -12.86 6.84
C LYS A 282 16.12 -11.93 7.05
N GLY A 283 15.01 -12.24 6.38
CA GLY A 283 13.70 -11.63 6.60
C GLY A 283 12.72 -12.62 7.23
N ASN A 284 11.52 -12.17 7.51
CA ASN A 284 10.42 -13.02 7.99
C ASN A 284 9.60 -13.59 6.82
N THR A 285 9.20 -14.86 6.92
CA THR A 285 8.35 -15.57 5.94
C THR A 285 6.89 -15.71 6.38
N GLY A 286 6.48 -15.09 7.49
CA GLY A 286 5.09 -15.10 7.92
C GLY A 286 4.25 -13.93 7.39
N PHE A 287 4.85 -12.90 6.77
CA PHE A 287 4.10 -11.96 5.94
C PHE A 287 4.96 -11.44 4.77
N TYR A 288 4.54 -11.71 3.53
CA TYR A 288 5.24 -11.30 2.31
C TYR A 288 4.33 -11.26 1.08
N TYR A 289 4.80 -10.60 0.01
CA TYR A 289 4.26 -10.64 -1.35
C TYR A 289 5.30 -11.21 -2.32
N VAL A 290 4.84 -11.91 -3.35
CA VAL A 290 5.65 -12.41 -4.47
C VAL A 290 4.93 -12.24 -5.82
N SER A 291 5.65 -11.84 -6.86
CA SER A 291 5.07 -11.64 -8.20
C SER A 291 5.15 -12.88 -9.08
N GLY A 292 4.06 -13.64 -9.15
CA GLY A 292 3.94 -14.79 -10.06
C GLY A 292 3.71 -14.41 -11.51
N GLY A 293 3.12 -13.24 -11.79
CA GLY A 293 2.77 -12.84 -13.16
C GLY A 293 3.92 -12.23 -13.95
N ARG A 294 4.81 -11.47 -13.28
CA ARG A 294 5.81 -10.63 -13.96
C ARG A 294 7.09 -11.38 -14.33
N LYS A 295 7.68 -12.12 -13.38
CA LYS A 295 8.89 -12.92 -13.59
C LYS A 295 8.68 -14.37 -13.08
N PRO A 296 7.72 -15.13 -13.63
CA PRO A 296 7.34 -16.46 -13.13
C PRO A 296 8.52 -17.41 -13.00
N GLN A 297 9.41 -17.46 -14.00
CA GLN A 297 10.60 -18.34 -13.99
C GLN A 297 11.54 -18.04 -12.81
N ILE A 298 11.74 -16.75 -12.51
CA ILE A 298 12.59 -16.28 -11.41
C ILE A 298 11.99 -16.69 -10.06
N MET A 299 10.69 -16.45 -9.85
CA MET A 299 10.02 -16.82 -8.60
C MET A 299 9.94 -18.34 -8.41
N GLN A 300 9.56 -19.08 -9.46
CA GLN A 300 9.49 -20.54 -9.43
C GLN A 300 10.86 -21.16 -9.13
N ARG A 301 11.94 -20.64 -9.72
CA ARG A 301 13.31 -21.06 -9.42
C ARG A 301 13.65 -20.81 -7.95
N MET A 302 13.38 -19.62 -7.42
CA MET A 302 13.65 -19.30 -6.01
C MET A 302 12.93 -20.27 -5.06
N PHE A 303 11.62 -20.46 -5.22
CA PHE A 303 10.85 -21.38 -4.36
C PHE A 303 11.29 -22.85 -4.52
N ASN A 304 11.57 -23.31 -5.74
CA ASN A 304 12.07 -24.66 -5.99
C ASN A 304 13.40 -24.92 -5.25
N ILE A 305 14.32 -23.96 -5.24
CA ILE A 305 15.57 -24.09 -4.50
C ILE A 305 15.29 -24.10 -2.99
N SER A 306 14.45 -23.21 -2.47
CA SER A 306 14.06 -23.21 -1.05
C SER A 306 13.43 -24.54 -0.60
N ILE A 307 12.63 -25.18 -1.46
CA ILE A 307 12.05 -26.52 -1.21
C ILE A 307 13.14 -27.60 -1.21
N GLN A 308 14.08 -27.59 -2.17
CA GLN A 308 15.23 -28.50 -2.14
C GLN A 308 16.09 -28.33 -0.89
N TRP A 309 16.09 -27.13 -0.28
CA TRP A 309 16.77 -26.87 0.99
C TRP A 309 15.97 -27.44 2.17
N CYS A 310 14.65 -27.25 2.20
CA CYS A 310 13.77 -27.97 3.13
C CYS A 310 13.99 -29.49 3.10
N ASP A 311 14.10 -30.11 1.93
CA ASP A 311 14.34 -31.56 1.79
C ASP A 311 15.74 -31.98 2.29
N LYS A 312 16.76 -31.16 2.05
CA LYS A 312 18.15 -31.40 2.49
C LYS A 312 18.42 -31.04 3.95
N ARG A 313 17.57 -30.20 4.54
CA ARG A 313 17.70 -29.61 5.88
C ARG A 313 16.37 -29.64 6.63
N PRO A 314 15.77 -30.83 6.86
CA PRO A 314 14.48 -30.97 7.54
C PRO A 314 14.53 -30.52 9.01
N ASN A 315 15.71 -30.17 9.53
CA ASN A 315 15.92 -29.61 10.85
C ASN A 315 15.91 -28.07 10.90
N GLN A 316 15.80 -27.38 9.76
CA GLN A 316 15.59 -25.92 9.66
C GLN A 316 14.13 -25.61 9.29
N ASP A 317 13.67 -24.37 9.55
CA ASP A 317 12.35 -23.91 9.13
C ASP A 317 12.34 -23.31 7.71
N ASP A 318 11.17 -22.84 7.26
CA ASP A 318 11.00 -22.23 5.94
C ASP A 318 11.77 -20.92 5.81
N GLN A 319 11.81 -20.12 6.88
CA GLN A 319 12.52 -18.85 6.93
C GLN A 319 14.02 -19.06 6.70
N ASP A 320 14.64 -19.96 7.48
CA ASP A 320 16.06 -20.25 7.36
C ASP A 320 16.41 -20.88 6.00
N ASN A 321 15.58 -21.79 5.49
CA ASN A 321 15.80 -22.44 4.19
C ASN A 321 15.62 -21.48 3.01
N PHE A 322 14.65 -20.56 3.05
CA PHE A 322 14.43 -19.58 1.99
C PHE A 322 15.58 -18.57 1.89
N TRP A 323 15.97 -17.98 3.03
CA TRP A 323 17.01 -16.95 3.03
C TRP A 323 18.41 -17.50 2.74
N ASP A 324 18.76 -18.69 3.25
CA ASP A 324 20.03 -19.31 2.89
C ASP A 324 20.08 -19.71 1.40
N ALA A 325 18.96 -20.19 0.82
CA ALA A 325 18.87 -20.48 -0.61
C ALA A 325 19.15 -19.23 -1.46
N LEU A 326 18.54 -18.10 -1.09
CA LEU A 326 18.76 -16.80 -1.74
C LEU A 326 20.21 -16.30 -1.59
N VAL A 327 20.87 -16.55 -0.45
CA VAL A 327 22.30 -16.25 -0.26
C VAL A 327 23.22 -17.15 -1.12
N VAL A 328 22.83 -18.39 -1.38
CA VAL A 328 23.60 -19.30 -2.26
C VAL A 328 23.39 -18.97 -3.74
N GLU A 329 22.18 -18.61 -4.17
CA GLU A 329 21.95 -18.14 -5.55
C GLU A 329 22.72 -16.85 -5.85
N ARG A 330 22.76 -15.90 -4.90
CA ARG A 330 23.62 -14.70 -4.98
C ARG A 330 25.10 -15.01 -5.25
N LYS A 331 25.57 -16.21 -4.91
CA LYS A 331 26.98 -16.65 -5.07
C LYS A 331 27.20 -17.58 -6.26
N ARG A 332 26.15 -17.99 -6.99
CA ARG A 332 26.30 -18.74 -8.24
C ARG A 332 26.96 -17.88 -9.32
N LYS A 333 27.39 -18.51 -10.41
CA LYS A 333 28.10 -17.86 -11.52
C LYS A 333 27.29 -17.99 -12.83
N PRO A 334 27.45 -17.08 -13.81
CA PRO A 334 26.66 -17.03 -15.06
C PRO A 334 26.77 -18.22 -16.03
N LYS A 335 27.30 -19.37 -15.61
CA LYS A 335 27.44 -20.56 -16.47
C LYS A 335 26.14 -21.37 -16.58
N ASP A 336 25.21 -21.19 -15.65
CA ASP A 336 23.86 -21.76 -15.74
C ASP A 336 22.97 -20.86 -16.62
N LYS A 337 22.25 -21.45 -17.58
CA LYS A 337 21.35 -20.71 -18.49
C LYS A 337 20.14 -20.06 -17.80
N GLU A 338 19.85 -20.48 -16.57
CA GLU A 338 18.73 -20.02 -15.73
C GLU A 338 19.20 -19.13 -14.56
N PHE A 339 20.44 -18.61 -14.63
CA PHE A 339 21.05 -17.83 -13.56
C PHE A 339 20.44 -16.43 -13.40
N PHE A 340 20.16 -16.03 -12.17
CA PHE A 340 19.87 -14.63 -11.81
C PHE A 340 21.15 -13.80 -11.98
N ALA A 341 21.20 -12.93 -13.00
CA ALA A 341 22.38 -12.12 -13.27
C ALA A 341 22.72 -11.16 -12.13
N CYS A 342 21.73 -10.70 -11.35
CA CYS A 342 21.93 -9.86 -10.19
C CYS A 342 20.75 -9.91 -9.20
N PHE A 343 20.99 -9.51 -7.95
CA PHE A 343 19.99 -9.38 -6.90
C PHE A 343 19.99 -7.92 -6.41
N ARG A 344 18.84 -7.25 -6.43
CA ARG A 344 18.70 -5.83 -6.05
C ARG A 344 17.80 -5.70 -4.82
N HIS A 345 18.38 -5.26 -3.71
CA HIS A 345 17.61 -4.87 -2.52
C HIS A 345 17.09 -3.43 -2.67
N CYS A 346 15.77 -3.24 -2.60
CA CYS A 346 15.07 -1.96 -2.69
C CYS A 346 15.59 -1.07 -3.85
N ASP A 347 16.04 0.15 -3.56
CA ASP A 347 16.55 1.12 -4.54
C ASP A 347 18.07 1.00 -4.80
N SER A 348 18.71 -0.11 -4.39
CA SER A 348 20.15 -0.31 -4.59
C SER A 348 20.55 -0.22 -6.07
N THR A 349 21.63 0.50 -6.35
CA THR A 349 22.22 0.64 -7.69
C THR A 349 23.10 -0.55 -8.09
N GLN A 350 23.22 -1.58 -7.25
CA GLN A 350 24.10 -2.74 -7.44
C GLN A 350 23.90 -3.49 -8.77
N CYS A 351 22.68 -3.45 -9.33
CA CYS A 351 22.35 -4.10 -10.61
C CYS A 351 22.26 -3.13 -11.81
N ALA A 352 22.85 -1.94 -11.71
CA ALA A 352 22.90 -0.99 -12.82
C ALA A 352 23.59 -1.62 -14.06
N GLY A 353 22.92 -1.54 -15.22
CA GLY A 353 23.40 -2.13 -16.47
C GLY A 353 23.06 -3.62 -16.68
N VAL A 354 22.41 -4.27 -15.70
CA VAL A 354 21.87 -5.63 -15.87
C VAL A 354 20.47 -5.56 -16.49
N VAL A 355 20.14 -6.46 -17.42
CA VAL A 355 18.81 -6.57 -18.03
C VAL A 355 17.79 -6.93 -16.95
N GLY A 356 16.67 -6.18 -16.87
CA GLY A 356 15.70 -6.29 -15.77
C GLY A 356 15.13 -7.69 -15.55
N ASP A 357 14.90 -8.45 -16.64
CA ASP A 357 14.39 -9.83 -16.59
C ASP A 357 15.37 -10.83 -15.95
N ALA A 358 16.63 -10.44 -15.77
CA ALA A 358 17.67 -11.22 -15.10
C ALA A 358 18.05 -10.67 -13.71
N VAL A 359 17.35 -9.63 -13.23
CA VAL A 359 17.49 -9.11 -11.86
C VAL A 359 16.37 -9.70 -10.98
N PHE A 360 16.72 -10.21 -9.80
CA PHE A 360 15.74 -10.47 -8.74
C PHE A 360 15.60 -9.20 -7.88
N ASP A 361 14.43 -8.58 -7.97
CA ASP A 361 14.09 -7.32 -7.29
C ASP A 361 13.32 -7.61 -6.00
N TYR A 362 13.84 -7.18 -4.85
CA TYR A 362 13.19 -7.44 -3.57
C TYR A 362 13.40 -6.35 -2.53
N CYS A 363 12.43 -6.11 -1.64
CA CYS A 363 12.53 -5.05 -0.63
C CYS A 363 11.79 -5.38 0.68
N ASP A 364 12.27 -4.84 1.80
CA ASP A 364 11.63 -4.97 3.10
C ASP A 364 10.43 -4.03 3.25
N MET A 365 9.38 -4.54 3.91
CA MET A 365 8.27 -3.73 4.41
C MET A 365 8.72 -2.82 5.55
N ASN A 366 8.04 -1.68 5.71
CA ASN A 366 8.30 -0.72 6.79
C ASN A 366 8.06 -1.39 8.16
N PRO A 367 9.10 -1.55 9.00
CA PRO A 367 8.99 -2.27 10.26
C PRO A 367 8.21 -1.51 11.34
N TRP A 368 7.92 -0.22 11.14
CA TRP A 368 7.04 0.58 12.02
C TRP A 368 5.55 0.43 11.68
N GLU A 369 5.23 -0.08 10.49
CA GLU A 369 3.87 -0.41 10.05
C GLU A 369 3.56 -1.90 10.20
N TYR A 370 4.50 -2.74 9.75
CA TYR A 370 4.35 -4.19 9.64
C TYR A 370 5.13 -4.86 10.77
N ILE A 371 4.58 -4.71 11.99
CA ILE A 371 5.28 -4.99 13.23
C ILE A 371 5.41 -6.50 13.47
N ASP A 372 6.64 -6.95 13.75
CA ASP A 372 6.89 -8.30 14.24
C ASP A 372 6.86 -8.37 15.78
N GLY A 373 6.81 -9.59 16.31
CA GLY A 373 6.72 -9.83 17.73
C GLY A 373 7.99 -9.45 18.52
N SER A 374 9.04 -8.92 17.90
CA SER A 374 10.22 -8.42 18.63
C SER A 374 9.88 -7.15 19.40
N VAL A 375 8.93 -6.36 18.88
CA VAL A 375 8.37 -5.17 19.54
C VAL A 375 7.44 -5.62 20.65
N ALA A 376 7.66 -5.09 21.85
CA ALA A 376 6.79 -5.34 22.99
C ALA A 376 5.35 -4.85 22.67
N PRO A 377 4.30 -5.67 22.90
CA PRO A 377 2.92 -5.34 22.53
C PRO A 377 2.45 -3.93 22.92
N ARG A 378 2.80 -3.46 24.13
CA ARG A 378 2.43 -2.10 24.58
C ARG A 378 3.13 -0.97 23.82
N LEU A 379 4.35 -1.21 23.33
CA LEU A 379 5.08 -0.24 22.49
C LEU A 379 4.51 -0.21 21.07
N ALA A 380 4.04 -1.35 20.54
CA ALA A 380 3.42 -1.43 19.22
C ALA A 380 2.09 -0.63 19.09
N LEU A 381 1.49 -0.24 20.23
CA LEU A 381 0.33 0.65 20.30
C LEU A 381 0.70 2.14 20.48
N GLN A 382 1.99 2.45 20.57
CA GLN A 382 2.50 3.79 20.87
C GLN A 382 3.29 4.35 19.69
N GLU A 383 3.35 5.67 19.60
CA GLU A 383 4.25 6.36 18.69
C GLU A 383 5.71 5.92 18.93
N PRO A 384 6.51 5.69 17.87
CA PRO A 384 6.27 6.02 16.45
C PRO A 384 5.54 4.95 15.62
N TYR A 385 5.00 3.90 16.23
CA TYR A 385 4.47 2.76 15.51
C TYR A 385 3.07 3.03 14.92
N HIS A 386 2.99 3.14 13.60
CA HIS A 386 1.72 3.16 12.87
C HIS A 386 1.27 1.72 12.54
N MET A 387 0.92 0.94 13.57
CA MET A 387 0.67 -0.51 13.43
C MET A 387 -0.47 -0.84 12.44
N VAL A 388 -0.09 -1.28 11.25
CA VAL A 388 -0.96 -1.83 10.19
C VAL A 388 -1.25 -3.30 10.44
N SER A 389 -0.23 -4.06 10.87
CA SER A 389 -0.34 -5.47 11.21
C SER A 389 0.58 -5.82 12.37
N TYR A 390 0.21 -6.82 13.18
CA TYR A 390 1.09 -7.38 14.21
C TYR A 390 1.26 -8.89 14.01
N HIS A 391 2.49 -9.33 13.78
CA HIS A 391 2.85 -10.74 13.70
C HIS A 391 3.38 -11.23 15.06
N ALA A 392 2.63 -12.11 15.73
CA ALA A 392 2.87 -12.55 17.10
C ALA A 392 4.04 -13.55 17.28
N THR A 393 5.18 -13.26 16.65
CA THR A 393 6.44 -14.01 16.75
C THR A 393 7.16 -13.77 18.09
N TRP A 394 8.39 -14.31 18.21
CA TRP A 394 9.25 -14.17 19.40
C TRP A 394 8.65 -14.68 20.72
N VAL A 395 7.61 -15.52 20.65
CA VAL A 395 7.05 -16.26 21.79
C VAL A 395 6.83 -17.73 21.42
N LEU A 396 7.06 -18.61 22.39
CA LEU A 396 6.86 -20.04 22.19
C LEU A 396 5.42 -20.43 22.49
N GLY A 397 4.71 -20.84 21.44
CA GLY A 397 3.44 -21.56 21.52
C GLY A 397 2.17 -20.72 21.52
N LYS A 398 1.07 -21.35 21.11
CA LYS A 398 -0.19 -20.70 20.72
C LYS A 398 -0.72 -19.71 21.77
N HIS A 399 -0.83 -20.14 23.03
CA HIS A 399 -1.37 -19.29 24.10
C HIS A 399 -0.62 -17.96 24.26
N ASN A 400 0.71 -17.97 24.14
CA ASN A 400 1.52 -16.76 24.25
C ASN A 400 1.39 -15.86 23.00
N LYS A 401 1.16 -16.44 21.82
CA LYS A 401 0.82 -15.67 20.60
C LYS A 401 -0.54 -14.97 20.76
N GLN A 402 -1.55 -15.71 21.25
CA GLN A 402 -2.88 -15.18 21.55
C GLN A 402 -2.81 -14.05 22.58
N GLU A 403 -2.00 -14.19 23.63
CA GLU A 403 -1.84 -13.15 24.65
C GLU A 403 -1.20 -11.86 24.08
N LYS A 404 -0.19 -11.99 23.22
CA LYS A 404 0.35 -10.81 22.48
C LYS A 404 -0.74 -10.12 21.67
N LEU A 405 -1.52 -10.89 20.89
CA LEU A 405 -2.60 -10.37 20.07
C LEU A 405 -3.69 -9.66 20.90
N LYS A 406 -4.04 -10.17 22.08
CA LYS A 406 -4.95 -9.46 23.02
C LYS A 406 -4.39 -8.12 23.47
N ILE A 407 -3.11 -8.06 23.83
CA ILE A 407 -2.49 -6.82 24.33
C ILE A 407 -2.44 -5.74 23.23
N VAL A 408 -2.32 -6.12 21.95
CA VAL A 408 -2.41 -5.19 20.80
C VAL A 408 -3.83 -5.02 20.24
N GLU A 409 -4.86 -5.50 20.93
CA GLU A 409 -6.28 -5.40 20.52
C GLU A 409 -6.63 -6.12 19.20
N LEU A 410 -5.79 -7.08 18.79
CA LEU A 410 -5.96 -7.93 17.61
C LEU A 410 -6.36 -9.38 17.95
N TRP A 411 -7.01 -9.58 19.10
CA TRP A 411 -7.64 -10.85 19.48
C TRP A 411 -9.05 -10.63 20.02
N ASP A 412 -10.04 -11.11 19.27
CA ASP A 412 -11.45 -10.94 19.57
C ASP A 412 -12.09 -12.33 19.84
N PRO A 413 -12.54 -12.62 21.07
CA PRO A 413 -13.17 -13.90 21.41
C PRO A 413 -14.38 -14.24 20.53
N ALA A 414 -15.15 -13.25 20.06
CA ALA A 414 -16.29 -13.49 19.18
C ALA A 414 -15.84 -14.06 17.82
N CYS A 415 -14.75 -13.51 17.27
CA CYS A 415 -14.13 -13.99 16.04
C CYS A 415 -13.67 -15.46 16.14
N THR A 416 -13.21 -15.93 17.31
CA THR A 416 -12.71 -17.31 17.49
C THR A 416 -13.82 -18.38 17.50
N SER A 417 -15.08 -17.96 17.68
CA SER A 417 -16.23 -18.86 17.78
C SER A 417 -16.60 -19.48 16.43
N LYS A 418 -17.19 -20.69 16.45
CA LYS A 418 -17.64 -21.37 15.22
C LYS A 418 -18.69 -20.60 14.41
N ALA A 419 -19.35 -19.61 15.01
CA ALA A 419 -20.45 -18.87 14.38
C ALA A 419 -19.99 -17.78 13.40
N PHE A 420 -18.70 -17.39 13.40
CA PHE A 420 -18.25 -16.24 12.59
C PHE A 420 -18.03 -16.58 11.10
N ILE A 421 -17.71 -17.83 10.75
CA ILE A 421 -17.53 -18.22 9.34
C ILE A 421 -18.90 -18.07 8.66
N GLY A 422 -19.06 -16.97 7.95
CA GLY A 422 -20.33 -16.62 7.34
C GLY A 422 -20.81 -17.78 6.48
N THR A 423 -21.98 -18.32 6.81
CA THR A 423 -22.86 -18.90 5.80
C THR A 423 -22.91 -17.86 4.69
N ALA A 424 -22.23 -18.12 3.58
CA ALA A 424 -22.23 -17.22 2.44
C ALA A 424 -23.70 -16.94 2.15
N THR A 425 -24.11 -15.68 2.32
CA THR A 425 -25.50 -15.29 2.14
C THR A 425 -25.79 -15.45 0.67
N THR A 426 -26.20 -16.67 0.31
CA THR A 426 -26.70 -17.01 -1.00
C THR A 426 -28.02 -16.28 -1.07
N THR A 427 -27.92 -15.00 -1.46
CA THR A 427 -29.04 -14.11 -1.76
C THR A 427 -29.80 -14.79 -2.87
N THR A 428 -30.72 -15.65 -2.44
CA THR A 428 -31.56 -16.43 -3.31
C THR A 428 -32.54 -15.41 -3.82
N THR A 429 -32.18 -14.77 -4.93
CA THR A 429 -33.04 -13.82 -5.62
C THR A 429 -34.27 -14.61 -6.04
N THR A 430 -35.29 -14.58 -5.18
CA THR A 430 -36.60 -15.13 -5.46
C THR A 430 -37.17 -14.32 -6.59
N THR A 431 -36.90 -14.76 -7.82
CA THR A 431 -37.50 -14.20 -9.03
C THR A 431 -38.98 -14.50 -8.96
N THR A 432 -39.73 -13.62 -8.32
CA THR A 432 -41.19 -13.65 -8.28
C THR A 432 -41.67 -13.48 -9.72
N THR A 433 -41.91 -14.61 -10.39
CA THR A 433 -42.48 -14.63 -11.73
C THR A 433 -43.92 -14.16 -11.63
N THR A 434 -44.12 -12.85 -11.75
CA THR A 434 -45.46 -12.24 -11.81
C THR A 434 -46.15 -12.72 -13.08
N THR A 435 -46.99 -13.73 -12.94
CA THR A 435 -47.81 -14.24 -14.04
C THR A 435 -48.90 -13.21 -14.34
N THR A 436 -48.67 -12.37 -15.34
CA THR A 436 -49.61 -11.34 -15.76
C THR A 436 -50.83 -11.96 -16.46
N THR A 437 -51.85 -12.32 -15.69
CA THR A 437 -53.13 -12.81 -16.24
C THR A 437 -53.86 -11.66 -16.92
N THR A 438 -53.88 -11.66 -18.25
CA THR A 438 -54.59 -10.65 -19.05
C THR A 438 -56.10 -10.87 -18.98
N THR A 439 -56.79 -10.12 -18.13
CA THR A 439 -58.26 -10.10 -18.10
C THR A 439 -58.79 -8.90 -18.87
N SER A 440 -59.59 -9.14 -19.91
CA SER A 440 -60.20 -8.11 -20.74
C SER A 440 -61.44 -7.51 -20.07
N THR A 441 -61.37 -6.26 -19.65
CA THR A 441 -62.52 -5.53 -19.08
C THR A 441 -63.34 -4.89 -20.20
N ALA A 442 -64.57 -5.38 -20.42
CA ALA A 442 -65.54 -4.71 -21.27
C ALA A 442 -66.10 -3.45 -20.58
N THR A 443 -66.20 -2.35 -21.33
CA THR A 443 -66.67 -1.06 -20.83
C THR A 443 -68.20 -1.04 -20.65
N ALA A 444 -68.68 -0.71 -19.46
CA ALA A 444 -70.09 -0.38 -19.21
C ALA A 444 -70.20 0.86 -18.32
N THR A 445 -70.93 1.87 -18.81
CA THR A 445 -71.04 3.19 -18.19
C THR A 445 -72.28 3.26 -17.29
N ALA A 446 -72.13 3.61 -16.00
CA ALA A 446 -73.27 3.98 -15.15
C ALA A 446 -72.92 5.01 -14.06
N THR A 447 -73.60 6.14 -14.19
CA THR A 447 -73.78 7.36 -13.40
C THR A 447 -73.85 7.24 -11.86
N ALA A 448 -73.14 8.18 -11.18
CA ALA A 448 -73.43 8.86 -9.91
C ALA A 448 -74.00 8.12 -8.66
N ASN A 449 -73.34 8.32 -7.51
CA ASN A 449 -73.86 9.25 -6.50
C ASN A 449 -72.81 9.67 -5.45
N ALA A 450 -73.02 10.83 -4.82
CA ALA A 450 -72.15 11.38 -3.78
C ALA A 450 -72.64 11.02 -2.36
N THR A 451 -71.73 10.84 -1.41
CA THR A 451 -71.99 11.10 0.02
C THR A 451 -70.70 11.52 0.71
N ALA A 452 -70.76 12.63 1.44
CA ALA A 452 -69.67 13.12 2.27
C ALA A 452 -69.88 12.70 3.72
N THR A 453 -68.79 12.45 4.46
CA THR A 453 -68.78 12.57 5.93
C THR A 453 -67.44 13.15 6.36
N ALA A 454 -67.46 14.20 7.17
CA ALA A 454 -66.27 14.89 7.65
C ALA A 454 -66.28 15.02 9.18
N THR A 455 -65.14 14.73 9.80
CA THR A 455 -64.74 15.01 11.20
C THR A 455 -63.20 14.87 11.24
N GLY A 456 -62.40 15.73 11.88
CA GLY A 456 -62.68 16.97 12.58
C GLY A 456 -61.42 17.48 13.33
N THR A 457 -60.85 18.58 12.83
CA THR A 457 -60.43 19.78 13.59
C THR A 457 -59.33 19.73 14.69
N ALA A 458 -58.15 20.30 14.38
CA ALA A 458 -57.36 21.27 15.18
C ALA A 458 -56.17 21.78 14.31
N VAL A 459 -55.96 23.07 13.94
CA VAL A 459 -55.84 24.34 14.71
C VAL A 459 -54.57 24.33 15.58
N THR A 460 -53.52 25.16 15.46
CA THR A 460 -53.17 26.35 14.62
C THR A 460 -51.62 26.36 14.48
N ARG A 461 -50.93 27.10 13.59
CA ARG A 461 -50.79 28.57 13.53
C ARG A 461 -49.96 28.93 12.28
N THR A 462 -50.44 29.85 11.44
CA THR A 462 -49.70 30.32 10.25
C THR A 462 -49.52 31.84 10.33
N THR A 463 -48.29 32.34 10.22
CA THR A 463 -48.00 33.76 10.03
C THR A 463 -48.11 34.13 8.56
N ALA A 464 -48.79 35.23 8.26
CA ALA A 464 -49.02 35.70 6.91
C ALA A 464 -47.85 36.54 6.38
N THR A 465 -47.50 36.37 5.11
CA THR A 465 -46.64 37.29 4.36
C THR A 465 -47.45 37.88 3.21
N THR A 466 -47.47 39.21 3.12
CA THR A 466 -48.31 39.97 2.20
C THR A 466 -47.84 39.81 0.75
N THR A 467 -48.75 39.40 -0.14
CA THR A 467 -48.49 39.34 -1.60
C THR A 467 -49.08 40.57 -2.28
N THR A 468 -48.23 41.49 -2.73
CA THR A 468 -48.64 42.58 -3.64
C THR A 468 -48.32 42.23 -5.09
N THR A 469 -49.36 41.92 -5.86
CA THR A 469 -49.29 41.77 -7.32
C THR A 469 -49.33 43.14 -8.01
N ALA A 470 -48.40 43.39 -8.93
CA ALA A 470 -48.50 44.46 -9.92
C ALA A 470 -48.00 43.94 -11.28
N LEU A 471 -48.89 43.93 -12.28
CA LEU A 471 -48.52 43.68 -13.68
C LEU A 471 -48.13 45.00 -14.36
N SER A 472 -47.02 44.99 -15.11
CA SER A 472 -46.76 45.95 -16.19
C SER A 472 -45.87 45.34 -17.28
N ALA A 473 -45.99 45.89 -18.49
CA ALA A 473 -45.66 45.26 -19.77
C ALA A 473 -44.15 45.29 -20.13
N PRO A 474 -43.69 44.59 -21.19
CA PRO A 474 -42.28 44.28 -21.38
C PRO A 474 -41.48 45.44 -22.00
N GLY A 475 -40.35 45.76 -21.38
CA GLY A 475 -39.29 46.59 -21.97
C GLY A 475 -37.94 45.89 -21.78
N PHE A 476 -37.13 45.83 -22.83
CA PHE A 476 -35.73 45.40 -22.74
C PHE A 476 -34.92 46.38 -21.89
N PRO A 477 -34.01 45.88 -21.04
CA PRO A 477 -32.69 46.50 -21.00
C PRO A 477 -31.51 45.51 -20.99
N SER A 478 -30.39 46.07 -21.42
CA SER A 478 -28.98 45.66 -21.29
C SER A 478 -28.62 44.68 -20.16
N GLY A 479 -27.65 43.80 -20.46
CA GLY A 479 -27.03 42.91 -19.47
C GLY A 479 -26.21 43.62 -18.39
N GLY A 480 -26.08 42.94 -17.25
CA GLY A 480 -25.42 43.45 -16.05
C GLY A 480 -26.00 42.78 -14.80
N GLY A 481 -25.66 41.51 -14.57
CA GLY A 481 -26.15 40.77 -13.41
C GLY A 481 -25.73 39.31 -13.42
N LEU A 482 -24.57 39.00 -12.83
CA LEU A 482 -24.12 37.62 -12.55
C LEU A 482 -22.88 37.56 -11.63
N LEU A 483 -22.97 38.16 -10.45
CA LEU A 483 -22.14 37.87 -9.25
C LEU A 483 -22.91 38.33 -8.00
N ASN A 484 -23.77 37.48 -7.45
CA ASN A 484 -24.41 37.67 -6.14
C ASN A 484 -24.78 36.28 -5.59
N ALA A 485 -23.81 35.66 -4.92
CA ALA A 485 -23.93 34.44 -4.14
C ALA A 485 -22.75 34.38 -3.17
N GLU A 486 -22.65 35.39 -2.29
CA GLU A 486 -21.81 35.32 -1.11
C GLU A 486 -22.55 34.46 -0.08
N GLU A 487 -22.36 33.14 -0.18
CA GLU A 487 -22.51 32.26 0.98
C GLU A 487 -21.19 32.29 1.73
N ASP A 488 -21.16 32.98 2.87
CA ASP A 488 -19.99 33.04 3.74
C ASP A 488 -19.55 31.63 4.14
N VAL A 489 -18.26 31.34 3.99
CA VAL A 489 -17.69 30.05 4.39
C VAL A 489 -17.49 30.07 5.91
N GLU A 490 -18.38 29.38 6.64
CA GLU A 490 -18.21 29.17 8.08
C GLU A 490 -16.98 28.29 8.32
N PHE A 491 -15.95 28.85 8.98
CA PHE A 491 -14.72 28.11 9.25
C PHE A 491 -14.97 27.00 10.28
N ALA A 492 -14.58 25.77 9.93
CA ALA A 492 -14.49 24.68 10.90
C ALA A 492 -13.59 25.08 12.08
N GLN A 493 -14.01 24.73 13.30
CA GLN A 493 -13.17 24.93 14.49
C GLN A 493 -11.92 24.04 14.41
N PRO A 494 -10.76 24.48 14.96
CA PRO A 494 -9.54 23.69 14.94
C PRO A 494 -9.76 22.29 15.51
N LEU A 495 -9.34 21.27 14.77
CA LEU A 495 -9.48 19.88 15.19
C LEU A 495 -8.55 19.56 16.36
N SER A 496 -9.04 18.72 17.28
CA SER A 496 -8.22 18.11 18.33
C SER A 496 -7.07 17.30 17.71
N ARG A 497 -5.96 17.14 18.44
CA ARG A 497 -4.84 16.29 18.00
C ARG A 497 -5.19 14.80 17.89
N ASP A 498 -6.25 14.36 18.58
CA ASP A 498 -6.60 12.96 18.77
C ASP A 498 -7.83 12.51 17.94
N VAL A 499 -8.02 13.07 16.73
CA VAL A 499 -9.13 12.65 15.85
C VAL A 499 -8.79 11.33 15.16
N THR A 500 -9.36 10.24 15.66
CA THR A 500 -9.45 8.96 14.93
C THR A 500 -10.52 9.10 13.85
N LEU A 501 -10.11 9.23 12.58
CA LEU A 501 -11.03 9.27 11.46
C LEU A 501 -11.45 7.84 11.05
N ASP A 502 -12.75 7.57 11.16
CA ASP A 502 -13.37 6.42 10.51
C ASP A 502 -13.56 6.77 9.02
N ILE A 503 -12.47 6.67 8.25
CA ILE A 503 -12.45 7.03 6.82
C ILE A 503 -13.21 5.95 6.06
N PRO A 504 -14.42 6.22 5.53
CA PRO A 504 -15.18 5.21 4.80
C PRO A 504 -14.43 4.80 3.52
N PRO A 505 -14.51 3.53 3.10
CA PRO A 505 -13.73 3.03 1.98
C PRO A 505 -14.12 3.71 0.66
N VAL A 506 -13.24 4.58 0.19
CA VAL A 506 -13.13 5.08 -1.19
C VAL A 506 -14.39 5.80 -1.70
N PHE A 507 -14.61 7.02 -1.23
CA PHE A 507 -15.28 8.01 -2.10
C PHE A 507 -14.39 8.24 -3.33
N LYS A 508 -14.92 7.97 -4.53
CA LYS A 508 -14.23 8.25 -5.79
C LYS A 508 -14.01 9.77 -5.91
N CYS A 509 -12.78 10.22 -5.67
CA CYS A 509 -12.44 11.63 -5.82
C CYS A 509 -12.76 12.13 -7.24
N ASN A 510 -13.54 13.20 -7.32
CA ASN A 510 -13.67 14.03 -8.50
C ASN A 510 -13.02 15.39 -8.20
N PRO A 511 -11.90 15.74 -8.86
CA PRO A 511 -11.21 17.03 -8.67
C PRO A 511 -12.07 18.29 -8.89
N PHE A 512 -13.30 18.16 -9.39
CA PHE A 512 -14.21 19.28 -9.64
C PHE A 512 -15.42 19.36 -8.69
N ASP A 513 -15.46 18.55 -7.63
CA ASP A 513 -16.53 18.65 -6.62
C ASP A 513 -16.29 19.82 -5.66
N HIS A 514 -15.06 19.92 -5.14
CA HIS A 514 -14.61 21.04 -4.31
C HIS A 514 -13.43 21.73 -5.00
N VAL A 515 -13.67 22.90 -5.59
CA VAL A 515 -12.62 23.73 -6.21
C VAL A 515 -12.50 25.04 -5.42
N LEU A 516 -11.29 25.34 -4.96
CA LEU A 516 -11.00 26.43 -4.04
C LEU A 516 -9.85 27.28 -4.59
N ALA A 517 -9.96 28.60 -4.46
CA ALA A 517 -8.87 29.53 -4.81
C ALA A 517 -8.55 30.43 -3.61
N ILE A 518 -7.38 30.23 -3.01
CA ILE A 518 -6.89 31.00 -1.87
C ILE A 518 -6.58 32.42 -2.33
N ASN A 519 -7.26 33.42 -1.78
CA ASN A 519 -7.04 34.82 -2.12
C ASN A 519 -7.27 35.76 -0.93
N LEU A 520 -6.45 36.81 -0.83
CA LEU A 520 -6.56 37.82 0.22
C LEU A 520 -7.79 38.72 0.00
N GLU A 521 -8.49 39.05 1.08
CA GLU A 521 -9.68 39.90 1.04
C GLU A 521 -9.38 41.41 0.98
N GLY A 522 -10.35 42.14 0.41
CA GLY A 522 -10.26 43.59 0.23
C GLY A 522 -9.27 44.04 -0.87
N PRO A 523 -8.91 45.34 -0.88
CA PRO A 523 -8.04 45.92 -1.92
C PRO A 523 -6.67 45.24 -2.01
N GLY A 524 -6.20 44.69 -0.89
CA GLY A 524 -4.91 44.00 -0.79
C GLY A 524 -4.81 42.69 -1.58
N GLY A 525 -5.91 42.17 -2.14
CA GLY A 525 -5.89 40.97 -3.00
C GLY A 525 -6.60 41.14 -4.35
N GLU A 526 -7.09 42.35 -4.69
CA GLU A 526 -7.98 42.59 -5.83
C GLU A 526 -7.34 42.25 -7.19
N SER A 527 -6.10 42.67 -7.42
CA SER A 527 -5.37 42.42 -8.67
C SER A 527 -5.17 40.92 -8.93
N ARG A 528 -4.82 40.16 -7.88
CA ARG A 528 -4.66 38.70 -7.98
C ARG A 528 -6.00 37.98 -8.06
N ARG A 529 -7.03 38.42 -7.33
CA ARG A 529 -8.41 37.95 -7.48
C ARG A 529 -8.86 38.03 -8.93
N LYS A 530 -8.64 39.19 -9.58
CA LYS A 530 -8.96 39.38 -10.99
C LYS A 530 -8.18 38.45 -11.93
N HIS A 531 -6.91 38.15 -11.62
CA HIS A 531 -6.13 37.16 -12.37
C HIS A 531 -6.71 35.76 -12.26
N ILE A 532 -6.85 35.22 -11.05
CA ILE A 532 -7.30 33.84 -10.84
C ILE A 532 -8.75 33.63 -11.31
N LEU A 533 -9.63 34.63 -11.15
CA LEU A 533 -10.98 34.59 -11.72
C LEU A 533 -10.96 34.45 -13.26
N GLY A 534 -10.08 35.17 -13.96
CA GLY A 534 -9.93 35.07 -15.41
C GLY A 534 -9.39 33.70 -15.86
N GLU A 535 -8.42 33.15 -15.13
CA GLU A 535 -7.86 31.82 -15.42
C GLU A 535 -8.86 30.69 -15.12
N LEU A 536 -9.64 30.79 -14.04
CA LEU A 536 -10.72 29.85 -13.73
C LEU A 536 -11.87 29.93 -14.75
N GLU A 537 -12.22 31.12 -15.25
CA GLU A 537 -13.19 31.27 -16.34
C GLU A 537 -12.69 30.64 -17.64
N LYS A 538 -11.44 30.94 -18.04
CA LYS A 538 -10.74 30.32 -19.19
C LYS A 538 -10.65 28.79 -19.08
N ALA A 539 -10.49 28.25 -17.87
CA ALA A 539 -10.50 26.82 -17.60
C ALA A 539 -11.90 26.18 -17.63
N GLY A 540 -12.98 26.96 -17.80
CA GLY A 540 -14.36 26.46 -17.79
C GLY A 540 -14.86 26.10 -16.39
N LEU A 541 -14.31 26.72 -15.35
CA LEU A 541 -14.67 26.52 -13.94
C LEU A 541 -15.61 27.60 -13.39
N ARG A 542 -16.07 28.53 -14.23
CA ARG A 542 -17.01 29.60 -13.83
C ARG A 542 -18.25 29.01 -13.13
N GLY A 543 -18.53 29.47 -11.91
CA GLY A 543 -19.63 28.98 -11.08
C GLY A 543 -19.40 27.59 -10.44
N ARG A 544 -18.16 27.07 -10.50
CA ARG A 544 -17.77 25.76 -9.95
C ARG A 544 -16.58 25.83 -9.00
N PHE A 545 -16.28 27.01 -8.45
CA PHE A 545 -15.26 27.21 -7.42
C PHE A 545 -15.78 28.14 -6.32
N LYS A 546 -15.16 28.10 -5.15
CA LYS A 546 -15.29 29.10 -4.10
C LYS A 546 -13.97 29.86 -3.93
N LEU A 547 -14.03 31.17 -3.69
CA LEU A 547 -12.86 31.89 -3.18
C LEU A 547 -12.68 31.48 -1.72
N TRP A 548 -11.46 31.10 -1.36
CA TRP A 548 -11.10 30.77 0.01
C TRP A 548 -10.37 31.96 0.64
N PRO A 549 -10.87 32.54 1.75
CA PRO A 549 -10.26 33.68 2.39
C PRO A 549 -8.85 33.32 2.91
N ALA A 550 -7.83 33.96 2.34
CA ALA A 550 -6.47 33.81 2.81
C ALA A 550 -6.27 34.50 4.16
N VAL A 551 -5.45 33.90 5.03
CA VAL A 551 -5.04 34.52 6.29
C VAL A 551 -4.22 35.77 5.97
N ASN A 552 -4.63 36.90 6.56
CA ASN A 552 -3.96 38.18 6.39
C ASN A 552 -2.83 38.36 7.41
N PHE A 553 -1.58 38.35 6.94
CA PHE A 553 -0.38 38.47 7.78
C PHE A 553 -0.17 39.88 8.36
N LEU A 554 -0.89 40.88 7.85
CA LEU A 554 -0.81 42.28 8.31
C LEU A 554 -1.76 42.55 9.49
N THR A 555 -2.88 41.83 9.58
CA THR A 555 -3.93 42.06 10.59
C THR A 555 -3.99 41.00 11.68
N ASP A 556 -3.41 39.81 11.47
CA ASP A 556 -3.50 38.64 12.36
C ASP A 556 -4.94 38.13 12.59
N GLU A 557 -5.88 38.49 11.69
CA GLU A 557 -7.31 38.11 11.76
C GLU A 557 -7.54 36.58 11.61
N GLY A 558 -6.48 35.81 11.33
CA GLY A 558 -6.50 34.35 11.36
C GLY A 558 -5.84 33.68 12.59
N GLY A 559 -5.41 34.43 13.60
CA GLY A 559 -4.73 33.87 14.79
C GLY A 559 -3.34 33.30 14.48
N LEU A 560 -2.66 33.83 13.47
CA LEU A 560 -1.37 33.36 12.98
C LEU A 560 -0.24 33.54 14.02
N ALA A 561 -0.31 34.58 14.85
CA ALA A 561 0.62 34.79 15.96
C ALA A 561 0.48 33.71 17.06
N GLU A 562 -0.75 33.29 17.37
CA GLU A 562 -1.03 32.20 18.32
C GLU A 562 -0.55 30.86 17.74
N GLU A 563 -0.94 30.58 16.49
CA GLU A 563 -0.59 29.37 15.77
C GLU A 563 0.94 29.17 15.66
N THR A 564 1.67 30.21 15.25
CA THR A 564 3.14 30.14 15.13
C THR A 564 3.88 30.24 16.47
N GLN A 565 3.16 30.27 17.61
CA GLN A 565 3.66 30.47 18.98
C GLN A 565 4.53 31.72 19.17
N LYS A 566 4.46 32.68 18.22
CA LYS A 566 5.19 33.94 18.29
C LYS A 566 4.40 34.87 19.20
N LYS A 567 4.91 35.08 20.44
CA LYS A 567 4.37 36.09 21.37
C LYS A 567 3.99 37.35 20.60
N LYS A 568 2.74 37.82 20.75
CA LYS A 568 2.19 39.01 20.05
C LYS A 568 3.13 40.20 20.17
N HIS A 569 4.05 40.32 19.21
CA HIS A 569 5.01 41.40 19.17
C HIS A 569 4.28 42.57 18.52
N PRO A 570 4.18 43.75 19.15
CA PRO A 570 3.33 44.86 18.70
C PRO A 570 3.79 45.52 17.38
N LYS A 571 4.72 44.87 16.65
CA LYS A 571 5.29 45.23 15.35
C LYS A 571 5.71 43.99 14.52
N CYS A 572 5.15 42.80 14.77
CA CYS A 572 5.34 41.68 13.84
C CYS A 572 4.31 41.78 12.71
N PRO A 573 4.67 42.21 11.49
CA PRO A 573 4.03 41.60 10.33
C PRO A 573 4.33 40.10 10.45
N CYS A 574 3.29 39.27 10.44
CA CYS A 574 3.52 37.83 10.45
C CYS A 574 4.23 37.42 9.16
N ASP A 575 4.91 36.26 9.18
CA ASP A 575 5.60 35.78 7.98
C ASP A 575 4.55 35.43 6.90
N PRO A 576 4.53 36.09 5.73
CA PRO A 576 3.54 35.84 4.69
C PRO A 576 3.51 34.37 4.28
N LYS A 577 4.65 33.68 4.31
CA LYS A 577 4.75 32.24 4.01
C LYS A 577 4.02 31.37 5.03
N MET A 578 4.04 31.76 6.31
CA MET A 578 3.26 31.08 7.36
C MET A 578 1.77 31.39 7.21
N SER A 579 1.42 32.61 6.78
CA SER A 579 0.05 33.02 6.48
C SER A 579 -0.56 32.19 5.36
N ASN A 580 0.17 32.02 4.26
CA ASN A 580 -0.21 31.12 3.19
C ASN A 580 -0.34 29.68 3.72
N SER A 581 0.67 29.19 4.45
CA SER A 581 0.67 27.85 5.07
C SER A 581 -0.56 27.57 5.95
N LEU A 582 -0.99 28.53 6.78
CA LEU A 582 -2.22 28.41 7.57
C LEU A 582 -3.49 28.47 6.70
N SER A 583 -3.47 29.22 5.60
CA SER A 583 -4.59 29.28 4.64
C SER A 583 -4.84 27.91 4.00
N HIS A 584 -3.77 27.24 3.54
CA HIS A 584 -3.85 25.85 3.06
C HIS A 584 -4.30 24.89 4.17
N ARG A 585 -3.77 25.01 5.40
CA ARG A 585 -4.14 24.11 6.50
C ARG A 585 -5.62 24.20 6.89
N ARG A 586 -6.20 25.40 6.88
CA ARG A 586 -7.65 25.61 7.14
C ARG A 586 -8.54 24.92 6.12
N ILE A 587 -8.11 24.81 4.85
CA ILE A 587 -8.82 24.00 3.85
C ILE A 587 -8.78 22.52 4.26
N TYR A 588 -7.62 22.01 4.66
CA TYR A 588 -7.49 20.61 5.09
C TYR A 588 -8.32 20.31 6.35
N GLU A 589 -8.29 21.19 7.35
CA GLU A 589 -9.13 21.09 8.56
C GLU A 589 -10.63 21.05 8.19
N THR A 590 -11.05 21.83 7.20
CA THR A 590 -12.43 21.84 6.70
C THR A 590 -12.78 20.57 5.92
N MET A 591 -11.88 20.06 5.08
CA MET A 591 -12.05 18.75 4.42
C MET A 591 -12.24 17.62 5.42
N LEU A 592 -11.49 17.65 6.53
CA LEU A 592 -11.56 16.66 7.60
C LEU A 592 -12.85 16.81 8.44
N ALA A 593 -13.31 18.04 8.67
CA ALA A 593 -14.57 18.29 9.36
C ALA A 593 -15.80 17.86 8.52
N GLU A 594 -15.82 18.18 7.22
CA GLU A 594 -16.94 17.89 6.32
C GLU A 594 -16.81 16.57 5.53
N GLN A 595 -15.73 15.81 5.73
CA GLN A 595 -15.45 14.53 5.04
C GLN A 595 -15.40 14.65 3.51
N TRP A 596 -14.87 15.76 2.97
CA TRP A 596 -14.71 15.95 1.53
C TRP A 596 -13.70 14.94 0.98
N ALA A 597 -14.13 14.09 0.04
CA ALA A 597 -13.30 13.04 -0.57
C ALA A 597 -11.97 13.56 -1.13
N CYS A 598 -12.01 14.74 -1.75
CA CYS A 598 -10.86 15.52 -2.18
C CYS A 598 -11.24 16.98 -2.46
N ALA A 599 -10.26 17.86 -2.53
CA ALA A 599 -10.42 19.23 -3.01
C ALA A 599 -9.29 19.63 -3.96
N THR A 600 -9.61 20.40 -5.00
CA THR A 600 -8.63 21.06 -5.87
C THR A 600 -8.43 22.49 -5.41
N ILE A 601 -7.18 22.84 -5.10
CA ILE A 601 -6.79 24.09 -4.47
C ILE A 601 -5.86 24.84 -5.42
N PHE A 602 -6.13 26.12 -5.60
CA PHE A 602 -5.32 27.07 -6.36
C PHE A 602 -4.84 28.21 -5.47
N GLU A 603 -3.60 28.67 -5.67
CA GLU A 603 -3.15 30.00 -5.21
C GLU A 603 -3.63 31.09 -6.19
N ASP A 604 -3.74 32.33 -5.73
CA ASP A 604 -4.21 33.45 -6.56
C ASP A 604 -3.22 33.97 -7.61
N ASP A 605 -1.99 33.44 -7.64
CA ASP A 605 -0.99 33.67 -8.70
C ASP A 605 -0.87 32.52 -9.73
N ALA A 606 -1.73 31.51 -9.61
CA ALA A 606 -1.76 30.35 -10.50
C ALA A 606 -2.36 30.67 -11.87
N THR A 607 -1.56 30.44 -12.91
CA THR A 607 -1.99 30.48 -14.33
C THR A 607 -2.22 29.06 -14.84
N LEU A 608 -3.31 28.85 -15.58
CA LEU A 608 -3.78 27.54 -16.03
C LEU A 608 -3.50 27.32 -17.51
N ALA A 609 -3.08 26.10 -17.84
CA ALA A 609 -2.87 25.67 -19.21
C ALA A 609 -4.18 25.69 -20.01
N GLU A 610 -4.06 25.87 -21.32
CA GLU A 610 -5.20 25.72 -22.23
C GLU A 610 -5.87 24.34 -22.04
N ASN A 611 -7.21 24.35 -22.10
CA ASN A 611 -8.05 23.16 -21.92
C ASN A 611 -7.83 22.42 -20.58
N PHE A 612 -7.48 23.13 -19.49
CA PHE A 612 -7.28 22.55 -18.15
C PHE A 612 -8.36 21.53 -17.75
N THR A 613 -9.64 21.93 -17.74
CA THR A 613 -10.75 21.05 -17.33
C THR A 613 -10.90 19.81 -18.23
N PRO A 614 -10.96 19.92 -19.58
CA PRO A 614 -10.90 18.75 -20.47
C PRO A 614 -9.70 17.82 -20.21
N ARG A 615 -8.52 18.37 -19.93
CA ARG A 615 -7.29 17.60 -19.72
C ARG A 615 -7.28 16.87 -18.38
N VAL A 616 -7.73 17.49 -17.29
CA VAL A 616 -7.97 16.78 -16.02
C VAL A 616 -9.07 15.72 -16.15
N LYS A 617 -10.17 16.01 -16.86
CA LYS A 617 -11.21 15.01 -17.17
C LYS A 617 -10.68 13.82 -17.95
N SER A 618 -9.70 14.01 -18.85
CA SER A 618 -9.13 12.89 -19.64
C SER A 618 -8.31 11.88 -18.81
N VAL A 619 -7.96 12.21 -17.56
CA VAL A 619 -7.25 11.31 -16.63
C VAL A 619 -8.07 10.93 -15.40
N ILE A 620 -9.27 11.49 -15.19
CA ILE A 620 -10.02 11.35 -13.93
C ILE A 620 -10.34 9.89 -13.57
N ASP A 621 -10.75 9.08 -14.55
CA ASP A 621 -11.05 7.65 -14.36
C ASP A 621 -9.79 6.77 -14.25
N SER A 622 -8.61 7.36 -14.53
CA SER A 622 -7.29 6.76 -14.34
C SER A 622 -6.52 7.35 -13.16
N ILE A 623 -7.14 8.22 -12.35
CA ILE A 623 -6.54 8.71 -11.11
C ILE A 623 -6.34 7.49 -10.19
N PRO A 624 -5.10 7.09 -9.91
CA PRO A 624 -4.84 6.08 -8.89
C PRO A 624 -5.16 6.71 -7.53
N PRO A 625 -5.41 5.91 -6.49
CA PRO A 625 -5.47 6.45 -5.13
C PRO A 625 -4.22 7.26 -4.80
N PHE A 626 -4.42 8.40 -4.16
CA PHE A 626 -3.41 9.44 -3.99
C PHE A 626 -3.62 10.21 -2.68
N ASP A 627 -2.56 10.86 -2.22
CA ASP A 627 -2.63 11.88 -1.16
C ASP A 627 -2.62 13.28 -1.78
N VAL A 628 -1.72 13.53 -2.74
CA VAL A 628 -1.63 14.79 -3.49
C VAL A 628 -1.38 14.54 -4.99
N ILE A 629 -2.16 15.18 -5.85
CA ILE A 629 -1.89 15.32 -7.29
C ILE A 629 -1.47 16.75 -7.59
N LEU A 630 -0.25 16.95 -8.06
CA LEU A 630 0.29 18.24 -8.46
C LEU A 630 -0.07 18.53 -9.93
N TRP A 631 -0.98 19.49 -10.14
CA TRP A 631 -1.33 19.97 -11.47
C TRP A 631 -0.27 20.92 -12.02
N GLY A 632 0.40 21.67 -11.14
CA GLY A 632 1.64 22.36 -11.44
C GLY A 632 2.70 22.06 -10.39
N HIS A 633 3.96 22.26 -10.74
CA HIS A 633 5.09 22.04 -9.85
C HIS A 633 6.27 22.93 -10.26
N CYS A 634 7.31 22.99 -9.43
CA CYS A 634 8.54 23.73 -9.69
C CYS A 634 9.72 22.77 -9.91
N PRO A 635 10.07 22.43 -11.17
CA PRO A 635 11.20 21.55 -11.46
C PRO A 635 12.49 22.10 -10.83
N GLY A 636 13.08 21.33 -9.92
CA GLY A 636 14.30 21.74 -9.21
C GLY A 636 14.14 22.93 -8.26
N GLY A 637 12.90 23.26 -7.85
CA GLY A 637 12.60 24.36 -6.92
C GLY A 637 12.56 25.76 -7.54
N GLY A 638 12.75 25.89 -8.85
CA GLY A 638 12.58 27.16 -9.56
C GLY A 638 11.13 27.36 -10.00
N LYS A 639 10.50 28.48 -9.62
CA LYS A 639 9.16 28.88 -10.11
C LYS A 639 9.17 29.06 -11.64
N PRO A 640 8.41 28.27 -12.42
CA PRO A 640 8.38 28.41 -13.87
C PRO A 640 7.50 29.62 -14.27
N ARG A 641 8.14 30.72 -14.70
CA ARG A 641 7.45 31.96 -15.14
C ARG A 641 6.56 31.81 -16.38
N HIS A 642 6.66 30.69 -17.08
CA HIS A 642 5.95 30.41 -18.31
C HIS A 642 5.42 28.99 -18.27
N GLY A 643 4.27 28.77 -18.91
CA GLY A 643 3.70 27.45 -19.07
C GLY A 643 4.60 26.50 -19.86
N PRO A 644 4.30 25.19 -19.82
CA PRO A 644 5.01 24.22 -20.63
C PRO A 644 4.83 24.56 -22.12
N LYS A 645 5.83 24.19 -22.93
CA LYS A 645 5.74 24.32 -24.40
C LYS A 645 4.58 23.49 -24.98
N ASP A 646 4.22 22.40 -24.30
CA ASP A 646 3.08 21.56 -24.63
C ASP A 646 1.92 21.85 -23.68
N GLN A 647 0.89 22.52 -24.22
CA GLN A 647 -0.37 22.77 -23.53
C GLN A 647 -1.55 21.96 -24.12
N SER A 648 -1.29 21.05 -25.07
CA SER A 648 -2.33 20.36 -25.84
C SER A 648 -2.40 18.86 -25.57
N SER A 649 -1.29 18.20 -25.23
CA SER A 649 -1.29 16.75 -24.98
C SER A 649 -2.16 16.36 -23.79
N VAL A 650 -2.78 15.19 -23.90
CA VAL A 650 -3.38 14.46 -22.77
C VAL A 650 -2.31 14.30 -21.68
N PRO A 651 -2.53 14.79 -20.45
CA PRO A 651 -1.55 14.64 -19.38
C PRO A 651 -1.40 13.17 -19.00
N ILE A 652 -0.19 12.78 -18.62
CA ILE A 652 0.09 11.50 -17.99
C ILE A 652 0.40 11.77 -16.53
N LEU A 653 -0.37 11.17 -15.63
CA LEU A 653 -0.08 11.16 -14.19
C LEU A 653 1.15 10.28 -13.94
N ARG A 654 2.16 10.83 -13.28
CA ARG A 654 3.37 10.12 -12.86
C ARG A 654 3.43 10.06 -11.34
N TYR A 655 3.79 8.90 -10.82
CA TYR A 655 4.06 8.73 -9.39
C TYR A 655 5.37 9.43 -9.02
N GLY A 656 5.43 9.93 -7.79
CA GLY A 656 6.60 10.57 -7.19
C GLY A 656 6.44 12.09 -7.04
N TRP A 657 7.51 12.73 -6.55
CA TRP A 657 7.52 14.14 -6.20
C TRP A 657 8.37 14.97 -7.16
N PRO A 658 7.78 15.89 -7.96
CA PRO A 658 8.48 16.68 -8.97
C PRO A 658 9.07 18.00 -8.43
N GLY A 659 8.69 18.41 -7.21
CA GLY A 659 9.08 19.69 -6.60
C GLY A 659 8.03 20.25 -5.63
N SER A 660 8.46 21.18 -4.79
CA SER A 660 7.72 21.71 -3.64
C SER A 660 6.90 22.97 -3.94
N CYS A 661 5.96 22.95 -4.88
CA CYS A 661 5.10 24.12 -5.16
C CYS A 661 3.62 23.78 -5.09
N LEU A 662 2.85 24.55 -4.31
CA LEU A 662 1.42 24.32 -4.05
C LEU A 662 0.45 25.24 -4.82
N HIS A 663 0.90 25.91 -5.89
CA HIS A 663 0.06 26.86 -6.64
C HIS A 663 -1.15 26.22 -7.35
N ALA A 664 -1.10 24.94 -7.72
CA ALA A 664 -2.30 24.19 -8.08
C ALA A 664 -2.17 22.67 -7.89
N TYR A 665 -3.09 22.09 -7.12
CA TYR A 665 -3.06 20.66 -6.78
C TYR A 665 -4.45 20.15 -6.37
N THR A 666 -4.65 18.83 -6.42
CA THR A 666 -5.75 18.16 -5.72
C THR A 666 -5.18 17.40 -4.54
N VAL A 667 -5.84 17.50 -3.38
CA VAL A 667 -5.51 16.73 -2.17
C VAL A 667 -6.70 15.83 -1.82
N SER A 668 -6.46 14.59 -1.41
CA SER A 668 -7.50 13.67 -0.94
C SER A 668 -7.80 13.88 0.54
N LEU A 669 -8.88 13.28 1.08
CA LEU A 669 -9.17 13.32 2.51
C LEU A 669 -8.00 12.79 3.37
N GLN A 670 -7.35 11.71 2.91
CA GLN A 670 -6.14 11.17 3.55
C GLN A 670 -4.95 12.14 3.44
N GLY A 671 -4.74 12.73 2.26
CA GLY A 671 -3.72 13.76 2.06
C GLY A 671 -3.95 15.00 2.93
N ALA A 672 -5.20 15.40 3.15
CA ALA A 672 -5.56 16.50 4.04
C ALA A 672 -5.21 16.19 5.49
N LEU A 673 -5.49 14.97 5.98
CA LEU A 673 -5.06 14.51 7.31
C LEU A 673 -3.54 14.61 7.46
N LEU A 674 -2.80 14.02 6.51
CA LEU A 674 -1.33 14.02 6.50
C LEU A 674 -0.77 15.44 6.51
N MET A 675 -1.23 16.32 5.61
CA MET A 675 -0.76 17.69 5.49
C MET A 675 -1.17 18.59 6.66
N THR A 676 -2.26 18.26 7.35
CA THR A 676 -2.67 18.94 8.60
C THR A 676 -1.72 18.58 9.74
N GLN A 677 -1.47 17.28 9.94
CA GLN A 677 -0.53 16.80 10.96
C GLN A 677 0.90 17.28 10.70
N ALA A 678 1.34 17.33 9.44
CA ALA A 678 2.64 17.84 9.01
C ALA A 678 2.93 19.29 9.44
N ASN A 679 1.88 20.07 9.70
CA ASN A 679 1.95 21.51 9.89
C ASN A 679 1.09 21.98 11.08
N MET A 680 1.06 21.16 12.15
CA MET A 680 0.39 21.48 13.41
C MET A 680 1.37 21.44 14.61
N PRO A 681 1.81 22.60 15.15
CA PRO A 681 1.43 23.96 14.75
C PRO A 681 2.04 24.37 13.40
N VAL A 682 1.59 25.49 12.81
CA VAL A 682 2.22 26.02 11.57
C VAL A 682 3.65 26.45 11.86
N HIS A 683 4.60 25.76 11.22
CA HIS A 683 6.03 25.98 11.43
C HIS A 683 6.86 25.96 10.12
N THR A 684 6.24 25.62 8.99
CA THR A 684 6.88 25.56 7.67
C THR A 684 6.00 26.27 6.62
N PRO A 685 6.55 26.84 5.52
CA PRO A 685 5.75 27.36 4.41
C PRO A 685 4.86 26.27 3.81
N ALA A 686 3.79 26.65 3.10
CA ALA A 686 2.88 25.68 2.45
C ALA A 686 3.65 24.67 1.58
N ASP A 687 4.47 25.18 0.65
CA ASP A 687 5.46 24.46 -0.14
C ASP A 687 6.35 23.51 0.68
N GLY A 688 6.79 23.99 1.86
CA GLY A 688 7.66 23.28 2.77
C GLY A 688 6.96 22.12 3.50
N ALA A 689 5.64 22.17 3.68
CA ALA A 689 4.86 21.07 4.28
C ALA A 689 4.85 19.81 3.39
N MET A 690 5.07 19.94 2.07
CA MET A 690 5.31 18.77 1.20
C MET A 690 6.78 18.29 1.19
N ASP A 691 7.74 19.12 1.59
CA ASP A 691 9.14 18.70 1.67
C ASP A 691 9.41 17.97 2.99
N HIS A 692 9.70 16.67 2.86
CA HIS A 692 10.11 15.75 3.94
C HIS A 692 11.16 16.29 4.92
N LYS A 693 11.96 17.29 4.53
CA LYS A 693 12.93 17.93 5.44
C LYS A 693 12.28 18.65 6.61
N HIS A 694 11.05 19.16 6.44
CA HIS A 694 10.32 19.90 7.47
C HIS A 694 9.44 19.00 8.35
N TRP A 695 9.30 17.72 8.01
CA TRP A 695 8.58 16.77 8.85
C TRP A 695 9.43 16.42 10.07
N HIS A 696 9.00 16.91 11.24
CA HIS A 696 9.66 16.66 12.51
C HIS A 696 9.70 15.18 12.90
N ASP A 697 8.67 14.42 12.51
CA ASP A 697 8.62 12.97 12.67
C ASP A 697 8.81 12.29 11.29
N ARG A 698 10.02 11.77 11.07
CA ARG A 698 10.38 11.01 9.87
C ARG A 698 10.04 9.52 9.96
N THR A 699 9.51 9.05 11.09
CA THR A 699 9.29 7.62 11.36
C THR A 699 7.88 7.15 11.03
N ARG A 700 6.90 8.07 10.97
CA ARG A 700 5.48 7.76 10.74
C ARG A 700 5.09 7.31 9.35
N LEU A 701 5.87 7.60 8.30
CA LEU A 701 5.33 7.66 6.94
C LEU A 701 6.16 6.99 5.86
N HIS A 702 5.45 6.51 4.84
CA HIS A 702 6.05 5.79 3.75
C HIS A 702 7.01 6.64 2.96
N GLY A 703 8.27 6.25 3.04
CA GLY A 703 9.36 7.02 2.48
C GLY A 703 9.57 6.74 1.01
N ASP A 704 8.77 7.33 0.12
CA ASP A 704 9.01 7.17 -1.32
C ASP A 704 10.31 7.88 -1.74
N ARG A 705 11.29 7.08 -2.16
CA ARG A 705 12.59 7.52 -2.69
C ARG A 705 12.59 7.77 -4.20
N SER A 706 11.44 7.63 -4.89
CA SER A 706 11.33 7.91 -6.32
C SER A 706 11.75 9.34 -6.70
N GLY A 707 11.67 10.30 -5.76
CA GLY A 707 12.19 11.66 -5.88
C GLY A 707 13.72 11.77 -6.06
N GLY A 708 14.46 10.66 -5.99
CA GLY A 708 15.88 10.59 -6.31
C GLY A 708 16.75 11.47 -5.41
N ARG A 709 17.36 12.53 -5.97
CA ARG A 709 18.21 13.47 -5.21
C ARG A 709 17.41 14.24 -4.14
N TYR A 710 16.08 14.33 -4.27
CA TYR A 710 15.22 15.13 -3.41
C TYR A 710 14.75 14.45 -2.13
N GLY A 711 15.09 13.17 -1.93
CA GLY A 711 14.88 12.47 -0.67
C GLY A 711 13.61 11.64 -0.62
N VAL A 712 13.04 11.54 0.57
CA VAL A 712 12.13 10.49 1.04
C VAL A 712 10.77 11.10 1.33
N VAL A 713 9.81 11.01 0.42
CA VAL A 713 8.60 11.87 0.46
C VAL A 713 7.42 11.15 1.13
N PRO A 714 6.81 11.71 2.20
CA PRO A 714 5.99 10.95 3.15
C PRO A 714 4.50 10.78 2.75
N ALA A 715 4.17 10.72 1.45
CA ALA A 715 2.82 10.47 0.98
C ALA A 715 2.82 9.93 -0.47
N SER A 716 1.67 9.48 -0.96
CA SER A 716 1.46 9.08 -2.36
C SER A 716 1.26 10.31 -3.26
N TYR A 717 2.39 10.89 -3.68
CA TYR A 717 2.42 12.01 -4.63
C TYR A 717 2.28 11.54 -6.08
N TRP A 718 1.47 12.27 -6.82
CA TRP A 718 1.35 12.15 -8.28
C TRP A 718 1.48 13.53 -8.92
N PHE A 719 1.88 13.60 -10.19
CA PHE A 719 1.97 14.86 -10.92
C PHE A 719 1.65 14.71 -12.40
N ALA A 720 1.04 15.75 -12.97
CA ALA A 720 0.70 15.79 -14.39
C ALA A 720 1.94 16.09 -15.26
N THR A 721 2.14 15.32 -16.32
CA THR A 721 3.12 15.62 -17.37
C THR A 721 2.47 15.65 -18.76
N PRO A 722 2.59 16.75 -19.54
CA PRO A 722 3.12 18.05 -19.12
C PRO A 722 2.26 18.71 -18.04
N GLN A 723 2.82 19.67 -17.30
CA GLN A 723 2.12 20.38 -16.23
C GLN A 723 0.87 21.12 -16.76
N LEU A 724 -0.14 21.28 -15.92
CA LEU A 724 -1.41 21.94 -16.24
C LEU A 724 -1.52 23.35 -15.63
N SER A 725 -0.59 23.76 -14.77
CA SER A 725 -0.50 25.13 -14.25
C SER A 725 0.95 25.56 -13.95
N TRP A 726 1.16 26.85 -13.74
CA TRP A 726 2.41 27.47 -13.31
C TRP A 726 2.11 28.78 -12.57
N GLN A 727 3.10 29.35 -11.87
CA GLN A 727 2.97 30.68 -11.27
C GLN A 727 3.31 31.74 -12.33
N GLY A 728 2.27 32.41 -12.84
CA GLY A 728 2.38 33.40 -13.92
C GLY A 728 2.15 34.84 -13.45
N ALA A 729 1.63 35.02 -12.23
CA ALA A 729 1.24 36.33 -11.69
C ALA A 729 2.03 36.76 -10.43
N ASP A 730 3.19 36.16 -10.15
CA ASP A 730 4.13 36.54 -9.08
C ASP A 730 4.40 38.06 -9.01
N ALA A 731 4.32 38.77 -10.15
CA ALA A 731 4.60 40.21 -10.28
C ALA A 731 3.38 41.13 -10.04
N LEU A 732 2.19 40.59 -9.77
CA LEU A 732 1.01 41.39 -9.41
C LEU A 732 1.05 41.78 -7.93
N GLU A 733 0.82 43.07 -7.65
CA GLU A 733 0.63 43.57 -6.29
C GLU A 733 -0.55 42.86 -5.59
N GLY A 734 -0.42 42.68 -4.28
CA GLY A 734 -1.47 42.11 -3.44
C GLY A 734 -1.45 40.59 -3.31
N GLY A 735 -0.26 40.03 -3.04
CA GLY A 735 -0.09 38.61 -2.77
C GLY A 735 -0.15 38.24 -1.29
N THR A 736 -0.45 36.97 -1.04
CA THR A 736 -0.17 36.28 0.24
C THR A 736 1.32 35.97 0.43
N LEU A 737 2.16 36.27 -0.57
CA LEU A 737 3.59 35.98 -0.67
C LEU A 737 4.41 37.20 -1.13
#